data_AF-A0A0K1EKR4-F1
#
_entry.id   AF-A0A0K1EKR4-F1
#
_cell.length_a   1.000
_cell.length_b   1.000
_cell.length_c   1.000
_cell.angle_alpha   90.00
_cell.angle_beta   90.00
_cell.angle_gamma   90.00
#
_symmetry.space_group_name_H-M   'P 1'
#
loop_
_entity.id
_entity.type
_entity.pdbx_description
1 polymer ?
#
loop_
_entity_poly.entity_id
_entity_poly.type
_entity_poly.pdbx_seq_one_letter_code
_entity_poly.pdbx_strand_id
1 'polypeptide(L)'
;MNKGTAIVGFLLCFIAGMGLMYSVDRSAGRTASITAEAYADGEPWSDDEGFPAVSSKDPMWGSRTAPVTMVVFSDFECPFCARVETTITQLKEKYGADKLRILWKSNPLPFHKNARPASVAAETVFRLGGSKAFWKFHGRAFENFKGGLTPENFEAWAAEAGVDRAKFKAAYDKQEFASKIDADMAIGKTAGVTGTPAAFINGVFLSGAQPIDKFSAVIDEQLKAAQTAAASGTKPDKVYVKVSQENKAKAPPPKERQQKPEQDDTTVWKVPVGDSPAKGPETALVTIVEWSDFQCPFCGKVVPTLDEIIKTYGDKVRFVWKDNPLPFHQRAEPAAELAREARAQKGDKGFWAAYDLLWKNNQKLSDEDLLGYAKELGLDVDKVKVAIAEKKYGASIQADQDLADDLQASGTPHFFINGRRLVGAQPLEKFKALIDEEMKKSEALLAKGVSPKDLYNQIIKDGKTPPPPERKEVAAPGPSNAWKGGDKAKVVMQVFSDFECPFCKRVEDTVTQVEKTYGDKIKIVWRHRPLPMHKNAPLASEAAQEAFAQKGNAGFWAYHGLLFKNAGAGPDVLARPALEKYAEEAGLDLAKFKAALDGNTQKAVVDADNAVAEKAGISGTPAFVINGYFISGAQPFSKFKKIIDTALREAGDAPPKGGAVKLEAPKKPLAPKPSQGDGAY
;
A
#
# COMPACT_ATOMS: atom_id res chain seq x y z
N MET A 1 13.79 78.30 53.69
CA MET A 1 13.85 78.70 52.26
C MET A 1 14.16 77.46 51.42
N ASN A 2 13.40 77.34 50.33
CA ASN A 2 13.00 76.16 49.54
C ASN A 2 13.65 74.78 49.72
N LYS A 3 12.88 73.88 50.35
CA LYS A 3 13.05 72.41 50.42
C LYS A 3 12.59 71.66 49.15
N GLY A 4 12.54 72.33 48.00
CA GLY A 4 12.02 71.78 46.74
C GLY A 4 13.09 71.32 45.73
N THR A 5 14.35 71.73 45.91
CA THR A 5 15.38 71.54 44.88
C THR A 5 16.47 70.53 45.27
N ALA A 6 16.49 70.07 46.52
CA ALA A 6 17.45 69.06 47.01
C ALA A 6 16.93 67.61 46.95
N ILE A 7 15.63 67.39 46.70
CA ILE A 7 15.01 66.06 46.68
C ILE A 7 14.96 65.44 45.26
N VAL A 8 15.00 66.26 44.20
CA VAL A 8 14.97 65.77 42.81
C VAL A 8 16.36 65.33 42.32
N GLY A 9 17.44 65.95 42.81
CA GLY A 9 18.81 65.59 42.42
C GLY A 9 19.35 64.29 43.04
N PHE A 10 18.91 63.92 44.26
CA PHE A 10 19.41 62.71 44.93
C PHE A 10 18.66 61.44 44.50
N LEU A 11 17.37 61.55 44.14
CA LEU A 11 16.56 60.43 43.63
C LEU A 11 16.92 60.03 42.19
N LEU A 12 17.36 60.97 41.35
CA LEU A 12 17.77 60.66 39.97
C LEU A 12 19.16 59.99 39.88
N CYS A 13 20.07 60.26 40.82
CA CYS A 13 21.37 59.59 40.89
C CYS A 13 21.31 58.20 41.56
N PHE A 14 20.37 57.97 42.48
CA PHE A 14 20.19 56.66 43.13
C PHE A 14 19.47 55.65 42.22
N ILE A 15 18.56 56.11 41.35
CA ILE A 15 17.86 55.25 40.37
C ILE A 15 18.76 54.90 39.17
N ALA A 16 19.67 55.81 38.76
CA ALA A 16 20.68 55.51 37.73
C ALA A 16 21.77 54.53 38.20
N GLY A 17 22.10 54.53 39.51
CA GLY A 17 23.06 53.60 40.11
C GLY A 17 22.53 52.18 40.36
N MET A 18 21.25 52.05 40.76
CA MET A 18 20.63 50.72 40.95
C MET A 18 20.31 50.02 39.62
N GLY A 19 20.08 50.76 38.52
CA GLY A 19 19.93 50.18 37.18
C GLY A 19 21.22 49.61 36.58
N LEU A 20 22.38 50.11 36.99
CA LEU A 20 23.70 49.65 36.51
C LEU A 20 24.31 48.51 37.35
N MET A 21 23.87 48.33 38.61
CA MET A 21 24.25 47.15 39.42
C MET A 21 23.25 45.98 39.34
N TYR A 22 21.97 46.24 39.00
CA TYR A 22 21.00 45.16 38.74
C TYR A 22 21.16 44.54 37.32
N SER A 23 21.85 45.21 36.41
CA SER A 23 22.19 44.70 35.06
C SER A 23 23.58 44.04 34.97
N VAL A 24 24.38 44.08 36.04
CA VAL A 24 25.74 43.52 36.08
C VAL A 24 25.84 42.25 36.96
N ASP A 25 24.84 41.92 37.78
CA ASP A 25 24.94 40.79 38.74
C ASP A 25 24.03 39.57 38.44
N ARG A 26 23.58 39.41 37.18
CA ARG A 26 22.96 38.16 36.70
C ARG A 26 23.33 37.73 35.28
N SER A 27 24.42 38.26 34.73
CA SER A 27 25.01 37.76 33.47
C SER A 27 25.99 36.58 33.68
N ALA A 28 26.22 36.15 34.92
CA ALA A 28 26.92 34.93 35.27
C ALA A 28 25.93 33.77 35.50
N GLY A 29 25.26 33.37 34.42
CA GLY A 29 24.37 32.21 34.37
C GLY A 29 24.30 31.70 32.94
N ARG A 30 25.45 31.25 32.42
CA ARG A 30 25.56 30.58 31.12
C ARG A 30 24.77 29.27 31.14
N THR A 31 23.47 29.35 30.94
CA THR A 31 22.74 28.38 30.12
C THR A 31 22.45 29.10 28.82
N ALA A 32 23.29 28.84 27.82
CA ALA A 32 22.97 29.18 26.44
C ALA A 32 21.67 28.45 26.09
N SER A 33 20.52 29.13 26.20
CA SER A 33 19.33 28.71 25.47
C SER A 33 19.67 28.92 24.01
N ILE A 34 19.75 27.84 23.25
CA ILE A 34 19.82 27.92 21.80
C ILE A 34 18.44 28.44 21.37
N THR A 35 18.33 29.75 21.18
CA THR A 35 17.17 30.36 20.53
C THR A 35 17.14 29.90 19.08
N ALA A 36 15.93 29.91 18.49
CA ALA A 36 15.64 29.46 17.13
C ALA A 36 16.35 30.27 16.01
N GLU A 37 17.41 31.01 16.31
CA GLU A 37 18.22 31.77 15.35
C GLU A 37 19.29 30.92 14.64
N ALA A 38 19.43 29.64 14.99
CA ALA A 38 20.28 28.69 14.27
C ALA A 38 19.55 28.01 13.09
N TYR A 39 18.78 28.75 12.27
CA TYR A 39 18.30 28.25 10.98
C TYR A 39 19.39 28.47 9.93
N ALA A 40 20.10 27.42 9.49
CA ALA A 40 21.08 27.57 8.42
C ALA A 40 20.41 27.48 7.02
N ASP A 41 20.76 28.47 6.19
CA ASP A 41 20.46 28.77 4.78
C ASP A 41 19.24 29.68 4.50
N GLY A 42 19.24 30.91 5.05
CA GLY A 42 18.44 32.06 4.56
C GLY A 42 17.53 32.74 5.59
N GLU A 43 16.93 33.89 5.19
CA GLU A 43 15.97 34.65 6.00
C GLU A 43 14.72 33.82 6.35
N PRO A 44 14.12 33.97 7.55
CA PRO A 44 12.87 33.32 7.90
C PRO A 44 11.75 33.59 6.89
N TRP A 45 11.01 32.55 6.50
CA TRP A 45 9.91 32.67 5.55
C TRP A 45 8.76 31.71 5.88
N SER A 46 7.54 32.06 5.46
CA SER A 46 6.35 31.25 5.61
C SER A 46 5.48 31.25 4.35
N ASP A 47 4.98 30.07 4.01
CA ASP A 47 3.94 29.80 3.02
C ASP A 47 2.77 29.06 3.72
N ASP A 48 2.33 29.54 4.90
CA ASP A 48 1.26 28.91 5.70
C ASP A 48 -0.09 28.83 4.98
N GLU A 49 -0.31 29.71 4.00
CA GLU A 49 -1.49 29.71 3.12
C GLU A 49 -1.45 28.61 2.04
N GLY A 50 -0.27 28.01 1.81
CA GLY A 50 -0.10 26.93 0.84
C GLY A 50 -0.75 25.62 1.29
N PHE A 51 -0.90 24.68 0.35
CA PHE A 51 -1.47 23.37 0.64
C PHE A 51 -0.54 22.23 0.20
N PRO A 52 0.05 21.48 1.15
CA PRO A 52 0.08 21.70 2.60
C PRO A 52 0.89 22.95 3.01
N ALA A 53 0.69 23.43 4.24
CA ALA A 53 1.46 24.55 4.79
C ALA A 53 2.94 24.18 4.96
N VAL A 54 3.84 25.08 4.54
CA VAL A 54 5.29 24.92 4.65
C VAL A 54 5.99 26.22 5.04
N SER A 55 7.15 26.13 5.68
CA SER A 55 7.93 27.30 6.12
C SER A 55 9.43 27.01 6.15
N SER A 56 10.24 28.03 6.50
CA SER A 56 11.67 27.85 6.79
C SER A 56 11.95 26.91 7.97
N LYS A 57 10.90 26.48 8.70
CA LYS A 57 10.98 25.50 9.79
C LYS A 57 10.89 24.04 9.32
N ASP A 58 10.82 23.81 8.01
CA ASP A 58 10.80 22.48 7.41
C ASP A 58 12.12 22.20 6.67
N PRO A 59 12.71 20.99 6.82
CA PRO A 59 13.91 20.65 6.07
C PRO A 59 13.63 20.67 4.56
N MET A 60 14.46 21.40 3.82
CA MET A 60 14.27 21.64 2.39
C MET A 60 15.50 21.22 1.59
N TRP A 61 15.28 20.51 0.49
CA TRP A 61 16.27 20.33 -0.57
C TRP A 61 15.85 21.19 -1.76
N GLY A 62 16.80 21.84 -2.42
CA GLY A 62 16.54 22.71 -3.58
C GLY A 62 16.34 24.18 -3.22
N SER A 63 16.05 25.01 -4.22
CA SER A 63 15.89 26.46 -4.07
C SER A 63 14.54 26.84 -3.46
N ARG A 64 14.53 27.87 -2.61
CA ARG A 64 13.29 28.47 -2.07
C ARG A 64 12.32 28.92 -3.17
N THR A 65 12.84 29.36 -4.30
CA THR A 65 12.06 29.89 -5.43
C THR A 65 11.87 28.88 -6.56
N ALA A 66 12.21 27.61 -6.32
CA ALA A 66 11.92 26.56 -7.30
C ALA A 66 10.41 26.52 -7.62
N PRO A 67 10.02 26.49 -8.90
CA PRO A 67 8.63 26.57 -9.35
C PRO A 67 7.78 25.38 -8.87
N VAL A 68 8.38 24.21 -8.63
CA VAL A 68 7.69 23.04 -8.10
C VAL A 68 8.16 22.71 -6.69
N THR A 69 7.19 22.55 -5.80
CA THR A 69 7.38 22.15 -4.40
C THR A 69 6.77 20.78 -4.19
N MET A 70 7.58 19.81 -3.76
CA MET A 70 7.11 18.50 -3.32
C MET A 70 7.20 18.39 -1.79
N VAL A 71 6.07 18.33 -1.10
CA VAL A 71 6.00 18.11 0.35
C VAL A 71 5.80 16.63 0.61
N VAL A 72 6.71 15.99 1.35
CA VAL A 72 6.71 14.55 1.62
C VAL A 72 6.44 14.29 3.10
N PHE A 73 5.35 13.58 3.40
CA PHE A 73 5.04 13.01 4.71
C PHE A 73 5.56 11.58 4.77
N SER A 74 6.47 11.33 5.70
CA SER A 74 7.24 10.08 5.71
C SER A 74 7.60 9.63 7.12
N ASP A 75 8.02 8.39 7.21
CA ASP A 75 8.30 7.63 8.42
C ASP A 75 9.61 6.86 8.22
N PHE A 76 10.59 7.10 9.10
CA PHE A 76 11.93 6.53 8.98
C PHE A 76 11.99 5.00 9.14
N GLU A 77 10.99 4.35 9.75
CA GLU A 77 10.93 2.90 9.95
C GLU A 77 10.04 2.21 8.89
N CYS A 78 9.33 3.00 8.06
CA CYS A 78 8.41 2.47 7.06
C CYS A 78 9.14 1.93 5.81
N PRO A 79 8.98 0.62 5.47
CA PRO A 79 9.61 0.04 4.29
C PRO A 79 9.18 0.67 2.95
N PHE A 80 7.96 1.21 2.87
CA PHE A 80 7.49 1.92 1.67
C PHE A 80 8.10 3.32 1.57
N CYS A 81 8.36 3.99 2.69
CA CYS A 81 9.08 5.26 2.70
C CYS A 81 10.52 5.06 2.22
N ALA A 82 11.20 4.03 2.73
CA ALA A 82 12.53 3.65 2.26
C ALA A 82 12.58 3.35 0.75
N ARG A 83 11.50 2.80 0.16
CA ARG A 83 11.40 2.59 -1.29
C ARG A 83 11.32 3.90 -2.08
N VAL A 84 10.65 4.91 -1.54
CA VAL A 84 10.50 6.23 -2.20
C VAL A 84 11.82 7.01 -2.23
N GLU A 85 12.78 6.70 -1.36
CA GLU A 85 14.08 7.37 -1.35
C GLU A 85 14.84 7.25 -2.67
N THR A 86 14.79 6.08 -3.31
CA THR A 86 15.35 5.92 -4.67
C THR A 86 14.66 6.84 -5.67
N THR A 87 13.33 6.95 -5.61
CA THR A 87 12.56 7.86 -6.46
C THR A 87 12.90 9.32 -6.17
N ILE A 88 13.02 9.73 -4.91
CA ILE A 88 13.41 11.10 -4.53
C ILE A 88 14.79 11.44 -5.10
N THR A 89 15.77 10.54 -4.99
CA THR A 89 17.11 10.74 -5.57
C THR A 89 17.05 10.92 -7.08
N GLN A 90 16.32 10.06 -7.79
CA GLN A 90 16.15 10.18 -9.23
C GLN A 90 15.42 11.48 -9.64
N LEU A 91 14.45 11.95 -8.85
CA LEU A 91 13.77 13.23 -9.09
C LEU A 91 14.71 14.42 -8.88
N LYS A 92 15.55 14.39 -7.84
CA LYS A 92 16.59 15.40 -7.59
C LYS A 92 17.54 15.52 -8.77
N GLU A 93 18.01 14.38 -9.29
CA GLU A 93 18.88 14.31 -10.48
C GLU A 93 18.17 14.82 -11.74
N LYS A 94 16.93 14.39 -11.97
CA LYS A 94 16.17 14.73 -13.18
C LYS A 94 15.82 16.22 -13.27
N TYR A 95 15.38 16.82 -12.17
CA TYR A 95 14.83 18.19 -12.18
C TYR A 95 15.83 19.25 -11.74
N GLY A 96 16.77 18.90 -10.85
CA GLY A 96 17.70 19.85 -10.25
C GLY A 96 17.05 20.81 -9.24
N ALA A 97 17.91 21.45 -8.44
CA ALA A 97 17.52 22.31 -7.33
C ALA A 97 16.76 23.59 -7.75
N ASP A 98 16.91 24.03 -9.01
CA ASP A 98 16.27 25.24 -9.52
C ASP A 98 14.83 25.02 -9.98
N LYS A 99 14.46 23.77 -10.32
CA LYS A 99 13.12 23.43 -10.82
C LYS A 99 12.26 22.75 -9.76
N LEU A 100 12.88 21.95 -8.88
CA LEU A 100 12.21 21.19 -7.84
C LEU A 100 12.82 21.50 -6.47
N ARG A 101 11.96 21.85 -5.52
CA ARG A 101 12.28 21.81 -4.08
C ARG A 101 11.49 20.71 -3.39
N ILE A 102 12.11 20.03 -2.44
CA ILE A 102 11.52 18.92 -1.69
C ILE A 102 11.54 19.28 -0.21
N LEU A 103 10.38 19.23 0.45
CA LEU A 103 10.24 19.52 1.87
C LEU A 103 9.80 18.27 2.62
N TRP A 104 10.42 18.06 3.78
CA TRP A 104 10.12 16.95 4.66
C TRP A 104 9.09 17.33 5.73
N LYS A 105 8.15 16.43 5.98
CA LYS A 105 7.21 16.45 7.12
C LYS A 105 7.26 15.08 7.81
N SER A 106 7.47 15.07 9.12
CA SER A 106 7.49 13.82 9.88
C SER A 106 6.08 13.29 10.14
N ASN A 107 5.82 12.03 9.81
CA ASN A 107 4.55 11.36 10.11
C ASN A 107 4.79 9.92 10.62
N PRO A 108 5.44 9.75 11.80
CA PRO A 108 5.71 8.43 12.37
C PRO A 108 4.41 7.69 12.68
N LEU A 109 4.29 6.45 12.22
CA LEU A 109 3.11 5.62 12.40
C LEU A 109 3.12 4.99 13.80
N PRO A 110 1.97 4.89 14.51
CA PRO A 110 1.94 4.44 15.91
C PRO A 110 2.47 3.02 16.17
N PHE A 111 2.61 2.19 15.12
CA PHE A 111 3.12 0.82 15.19
C PHE A 111 4.62 0.71 14.89
N HIS A 112 5.27 1.79 14.46
CA HIS A 112 6.70 1.90 14.29
C HIS A 112 7.32 2.55 15.53
N LYS A 113 7.88 1.72 16.41
CA LYS A 113 8.32 2.15 17.76
C LYS A 113 9.50 3.12 17.71
N ASN A 114 10.33 3.02 16.67
CA ASN A 114 11.56 3.80 16.50
C ASN A 114 11.37 4.99 15.55
N ALA A 115 10.28 5.01 14.77
CA ALA A 115 9.98 6.12 13.85
C ALA A 115 9.87 7.48 14.56
N ARG A 116 9.13 7.59 15.67
CA ARG A 116 8.99 8.86 16.38
C ARG A 116 10.33 9.32 16.99
N PRO A 117 11.10 8.48 17.72
CA PRO A 117 12.46 8.81 18.13
C PRO A 117 13.36 9.26 16.97
N ALA A 118 13.36 8.55 15.84
CA ALA A 118 14.15 8.92 14.66
C ALA A 118 13.72 10.26 14.06
N SER A 119 12.41 10.56 14.01
CA SER A 119 11.89 11.85 13.58
C SER A 119 12.33 13.00 14.50
N VAL A 120 12.30 12.79 15.83
CA VAL A 120 12.82 13.78 16.79
C VAL A 120 14.31 13.98 16.61
N ALA A 121 15.09 12.91 16.42
CA ALA A 121 16.52 13.02 16.14
C ALA A 121 16.80 13.79 14.85
N ALA A 122 16.11 13.48 13.76
CA ALA A 122 16.25 14.20 12.49
C ALA A 122 15.91 15.68 12.64
N GLU A 123 14.84 16.00 13.38
CA GLU A 123 14.46 17.38 13.66
C GLU A 123 15.51 18.12 14.52
N THR A 124 16.10 17.45 15.51
CA THR A 124 17.22 17.99 16.29
C THR A 124 18.43 18.27 15.40
N VAL A 125 18.77 17.37 14.49
CA VAL A 125 19.85 17.59 13.51
C VAL A 125 19.54 18.78 12.62
N PHE A 126 18.30 18.90 12.13
CA PHE A 126 17.88 20.04 11.34
C PHE A 126 18.02 21.36 12.09
N ARG A 127 17.60 21.40 13.36
CA ARG A 127 17.68 22.61 14.21
C ARG A 127 19.10 23.02 14.57
N LEU A 128 20.04 22.07 14.61
CA LEU A 128 21.44 22.36 15.00
C LEU A 128 22.38 22.54 13.80
N GLY A 129 22.06 21.94 12.65
CA GLY A 129 22.94 21.90 11.47
C GLY A 129 22.27 22.27 10.14
N GLY A 130 21.00 22.68 10.17
CA GLY A 130 20.23 23.07 8.98
C GLY A 130 19.88 21.94 8.02
N SER A 131 19.33 22.31 6.86
CA SER A 131 18.82 21.35 5.87
C SER A 131 19.92 20.41 5.36
N LYS A 132 21.14 20.90 5.16
CA LYS A 132 22.26 20.08 4.69
C LYS A 132 22.60 18.96 5.69
N ALA A 133 22.61 19.26 7.00
CA ALA A 133 22.82 18.25 8.02
C ALA A 133 21.63 17.28 8.09
N PHE A 134 20.39 17.79 8.02
CA PHE A 134 19.19 16.97 7.99
C PHE A 134 19.25 15.91 6.88
N TRP A 135 19.54 16.29 5.63
CA TRP A 135 19.54 15.34 4.51
C TRP A 135 20.64 14.29 4.59
N LYS A 136 21.77 14.60 5.25
CA LYS A 136 22.81 13.61 5.57
C LYS A 136 22.32 12.59 6.60
N PHE A 137 21.75 13.08 7.72
CA PHE A 137 21.17 12.21 8.74
C PHE A 137 20.04 11.35 8.18
N HIS A 138 19.15 11.96 7.40
CA HIS A 138 18.03 11.31 6.74
C HIS A 138 18.47 10.13 5.86
N GLY A 139 19.53 10.31 5.05
CA GLY A 139 20.12 9.23 4.26
C GLY A 139 20.58 8.06 5.15
N ARG A 140 21.33 8.34 6.22
CA ARG A 140 21.78 7.32 7.18
C ARG A 140 20.64 6.59 7.86
N ALA A 141 19.63 7.33 8.30
CA ALA A 141 18.45 6.75 8.93
C ALA A 141 17.72 5.78 7.98
N PHE A 142 17.56 6.13 6.70
CA PHE A 142 16.94 5.23 5.72
C PHE A 142 17.84 4.10 5.24
N GLU A 143 19.16 4.26 5.19
CA GLU A 143 20.10 3.14 4.97
C GLU A 143 19.97 2.08 6.06
N ASN A 144 19.63 2.50 7.28
CA ASN A 144 19.60 1.67 8.48
C ASN A 144 18.20 1.50 9.07
N PHE A 145 17.14 1.72 8.27
CA PHE A 145 15.76 1.71 8.75
C PHE A 145 15.32 0.38 9.36
N LYS A 146 15.93 -0.73 8.93
CA LYS A 146 15.67 -2.08 9.44
C LYS A 146 16.46 -2.34 10.72
N GLY A 147 15.95 -1.84 11.84
CA GLY A 147 16.48 -2.14 13.17
C GLY A 147 17.71 -1.33 13.60
N GLY A 148 18.21 -0.42 12.76
CA GLY A 148 19.32 0.47 13.09
C GLY A 148 18.89 1.83 13.67
N LEU A 149 17.59 2.07 13.83
CA LEU A 149 17.07 3.32 14.39
C LEU A 149 17.16 3.34 15.92
N THR A 150 18.38 3.54 16.44
CA THR A 150 18.66 3.58 17.90
C THR A 150 19.25 4.93 18.33
N PRO A 151 19.10 5.32 19.61
CA PRO A 151 19.70 6.56 20.13
C PRO A 151 21.21 6.68 19.88
N GLU A 152 21.95 5.59 20.02
CA GLU A 152 23.40 5.56 19.79
C GLU A 152 23.74 5.86 18.34
N ASN A 153 22.99 5.27 17.40
CA ASN A 153 23.15 5.52 15.99
C ASN A 153 22.71 6.94 15.61
N PHE A 154 21.66 7.47 16.24
CA PHE A 154 21.24 8.85 15.99
C PHE A 154 22.33 9.85 16.37
N GLU A 155 22.99 9.68 17.52
CA GLU A 155 24.11 10.53 17.93
C GLU A 155 25.30 10.41 16.97
N ALA A 156 25.63 9.19 16.54
CA ALA A 156 26.68 8.95 15.56
C ALA A 156 26.40 9.64 14.22
N TRP A 157 25.18 9.47 13.67
CA TRP A 157 24.79 10.07 12.40
C TRP A 157 24.62 11.59 12.48
N ALA A 158 24.21 12.12 13.64
CA ALA A 158 24.20 13.57 13.88
C ALA A 158 25.62 14.14 13.77
N ALA A 159 26.61 13.46 14.36
CA ALA A 159 28.00 13.84 14.25
C ALA A 159 28.52 13.77 12.80
N GLU A 160 28.20 12.69 12.07
CA GLU A 160 28.52 12.56 10.63
C GLU A 160 27.88 13.67 9.79
N ALA A 161 26.70 14.12 10.18
CA ALA A 161 26.00 15.23 9.55
C ALA A 161 26.64 16.60 9.85
N GLY A 162 27.61 16.67 10.77
CA GLY A 162 28.33 17.88 11.18
C GLY A 162 27.73 18.59 12.39
N VAL A 163 26.86 17.92 13.16
CA VAL A 163 26.27 18.46 14.39
C VAL A 163 27.15 18.07 15.59
N ASP A 164 27.35 19.01 16.51
CA ASP A 164 28.06 18.75 17.77
C ASP A 164 27.32 17.69 18.62
N ARG A 165 28.02 16.62 18.99
CA ARG A 165 27.45 15.47 19.71
C ARG A 165 26.83 15.88 21.05
N ALA A 166 27.51 16.73 21.82
CA ALA A 166 27.02 17.13 23.13
C ALA A 166 25.76 18.00 23.03
N LYS A 167 25.70 18.91 22.05
CA LYS A 167 24.50 19.71 21.76
C LYS A 167 23.34 18.86 21.25
N PHE A 168 23.62 17.91 20.33
CA PHE A 168 22.60 16.97 19.85
C PHE A 168 22.02 16.17 21.01
N LYS A 169 22.88 15.53 21.81
CA LYS A 169 22.46 14.72 22.94
C LYS A 169 21.64 15.53 23.94
N ALA A 170 22.10 16.73 24.30
CA ALA A 170 21.38 17.59 25.23
C ALA A 170 19.98 17.99 24.74
N ALA A 171 19.80 18.29 23.45
CA ALA A 171 18.51 18.66 22.87
C ALA A 171 17.60 17.43 22.65
N TYR A 172 18.17 16.31 22.21
CA TYR A 172 17.46 15.06 21.97
C TYR A 172 16.96 14.41 23.27
N ASP A 173 17.80 14.34 24.31
CA ASP A 173 17.41 13.78 25.61
C ASP A 173 16.27 14.59 26.26
N LYS A 174 16.23 15.91 26.01
CA LYS A 174 15.15 16.80 26.44
C LYS A 174 13.90 16.74 25.56
N GLN A 175 13.95 16.05 24.42
CA GLN A 175 12.89 16.02 23.41
C GLN A 175 12.49 17.43 22.95
N GLU A 176 13.47 18.35 22.87
CA GLU A 176 13.25 19.79 22.70
C GLU A 176 12.39 20.15 21.49
N PHE A 177 12.46 19.34 20.43
CA PHE A 177 11.74 19.57 19.17
C PHE A 177 10.63 18.56 18.88
N ALA A 178 10.21 17.75 19.86
CA ALA A 178 9.17 16.74 19.66
C ALA A 178 7.82 17.33 19.24
N SER A 179 7.49 18.54 19.67
CA SER A 179 6.24 19.24 19.30
C SER A 179 6.14 19.55 17.81
N LYS A 180 7.27 19.68 17.10
CA LYS A 180 7.28 19.83 15.64
C LYS A 180 6.78 18.57 14.94
N ILE A 181 7.03 17.38 15.51
CA ILE A 181 6.54 16.12 14.96
C ILE A 181 5.02 16.06 15.05
N ASP A 182 4.46 16.49 16.19
CA ASP A 182 3.00 16.58 16.36
C ASP A 182 2.38 17.61 15.40
N ALA A 183 3.05 18.74 15.17
CA ALA A 183 2.61 19.75 14.21
C ALA A 183 2.61 19.22 12.76
N ASP A 184 3.66 18.49 12.36
CA ASP A 184 3.72 17.89 11.03
C ASP A 184 2.61 16.84 10.82
N MET A 185 2.36 16.00 11.82
CA MET A 185 1.27 15.03 11.80
C MET A 185 -0.10 15.73 11.73
N ALA A 186 -0.28 16.85 12.43
CA ALA A 186 -1.53 17.64 12.37
C ALA A 186 -1.76 18.27 10.98
N ILE A 187 -0.70 18.77 10.34
CA ILE A 187 -0.75 19.26 8.95
C ILE A 187 -1.11 18.12 8.01
N GLY A 188 -0.45 16.96 8.15
CA GLY A 188 -0.73 15.76 7.35
C GLY A 188 -2.19 15.32 7.47
N LYS A 189 -2.69 15.20 8.70
CA LYS A 189 -4.09 14.88 8.98
C LYS A 189 -5.06 15.87 8.31
N THR A 190 -4.80 17.17 8.44
CA THR A 190 -5.62 18.23 7.83
C THR A 190 -5.57 18.19 6.29
N ALA A 191 -4.43 17.77 5.74
CA ALA A 191 -4.26 17.58 4.30
C ALA A 191 -4.83 16.24 3.78
N GLY A 192 -5.33 15.37 4.66
CA GLY A 192 -5.91 14.07 4.31
C GLY A 192 -4.89 12.93 4.19
N VAL A 193 -3.71 13.06 4.81
CA VAL A 193 -2.72 11.98 4.91
C VAL A 193 -3.20 10.92 5.90
N THR A 194 -3.38 9.69 5.42
CA THR A 194 -3.85 8.54 6.22
C THR A 194 -2.79 7.45 6.41
N GLY A 195 -1.62 7.60 5.77
CA GLY A 195 -0.49 6.69 5.84
C GLY A 195 0.75 7.28 5.18
N THR A 196 1.87 6.58 5.28
CA THR A 196 3.15 7.00 4.69
C THR A 196 3.69 5.94 3.71
N PRO A 197 4.43 6.35 2.66
CA PRO A 197 4.73 7.73 2.30
C PRO A 197 3.52 8.42 1.65
N ALA A 198 3.43 9.73 1.78
CA ALA A 198 2.47 10.56 1.07
C ALA A 198 3.15 11.83 0.57
N ALA A 199 2.81 12.28 -0.63
CA ALA A 199 3.42 13.45 -1.24
C ALA A 199 2.38 14.42 -1.77
N PHE A 200 2.69 15.72 -1.72
CA PHE A 200 1.95 16.77 -2.39
C PHE A 200 2.89 17.56 -3.31
N ILE A 201 2.61 17.58 -4.60
CA ILE A 201 3.40 18.32 -5.60
C ILE A 201 2.59 19.54 -6.01
N ASN A 202 2.99 20.72 -5.54
CA ASN A 202 2.19 21.94 -5.61
C ASN A 202 0.71 21.67 -5.25
N GLY A 203 0.45 20.93 -4.17
CA GLY A 203 -0.90 20.59 -3.72
C GLY A 203 -1.58 19.39 -4.39
N VAL A 204 -1.02 18.82 -5.48
CA VAL A 204 -1.52 17.57 -6.07
C VAL A 204 -1.06 16.39 -5.22
N PHE A 205 -2.01 15.59 -4.73
CA PHE A 205 -1.72 14.49 -3.81
C PHE A 205 -1.35 13.18 -4.53
N LEU A 206 -0.28 12.55 -4.05
CA LEU A 206 0.11 11.19 -4.38
C LEU A 206 0.21 10.36 -3.09
N SER A 207 -0.52 9.25 -3.04
CA SER A 207 -0.51 8.33 -1.90
C SER A 207 0.42 7.14 -2.14
N GLY A 208 1.22 6.79 -1.15
CA GLY A 208 2.06 5.60 -1.15
C GLY A 208 3.31 5.70 -2.02
N ALA A 209 4.07 4.60 -2.06
CA ALA A 209 5.27 4.49 -2.86
C ALA A 209 4.94 4.33 -4.34
N GLN A 210 4.73 5.45 -5.03
CA GLN A 210 4.43 5.48 -6.46
C GLN A 210 5.70 5.40 -7.32
N PRO A 211 5.61 4.85 -8.56
CA PRO A 211 6.73 4.88 -9.51
C PRO A 211 7.15 6.31 -9.87
N ILE A 212 8.43 6.50 -10.24
CA ILE A 212 8.99 7.80 -10.63
C ILE A 212 8.20 8.49 -11.76
N ASP A 213 7.62 7.73 -12.69
CA ASP A 213 6.85 8.30 -13.79
C ASP A 213 5.59 9.03 -13.31
N LYS A 214 4.96 8.57 -12.24
CA LYS A 214 3.81 9.26 -11.63
C LYS A 214 4.23 10.57 -11.00
N PHE A 215 5.34 10.58 -10.27
CA PHE A 215 5.92 11.81 -9.73
C PHE A 215 6.33 12.78 -10.85
N SER A 216 7.00 12.26 -11.88
CA SER A 216 7.48 13.04 -13.02
C SER A 216 6.33 13.67 -13.79
N ALA A 217 5.28 12.90 -14.10
CA ALA A 217 4.12 13.41 -14.82
C ALA A 217 3.47 14.60 -14.07
N VAL A 218 3.31 14.45 -12.75
CA VAL A 218 2.75 15.53 -11.93
C VAL A 218 3.73 16.71 -11.84
N ILE A 219 5.04 16.48 -11.63
CA ILE A 219 6.04 17.56 -11.61
C ILE A 219 6.07 18.32 -12.94
N ASP A 220 6.04 17.62 -14.07
CA ASP A 220 6.06 18.22 -15.41
C ASP A 220 4.80 19.06 -15.67
N GLU A 221 3.63 18.58 -15.23
CA GLU A 221 2.39 19.35 -15.27
C GLU A 221 2.47 20.59 -14.36
N GLN A 222 2.98 20.42 -13.15
CA GLN A 222 3.08 21.51 -12.18
C GLN A 222 4.17 22.54 -12.54
N LEU A 223 5.20 22.16 -13.30
CA LEU A 223 6.16 23.09 -13.91
C LEU A 223 5.44 24.01 -14.89
N LYS A 224 4.54 23.48 -15.73
CA LYS A 224 3.73 24.30 -16.66
C LYS A 224 2.79 25.22 -15.90
N ALA A 225 2.07 24.71 -14.90
CA ALA A 225 1.19 25.52 -14.05
C ALA A 225 1.94 26.66 -13.35
N ALA A 226 3.13 26.37 -12.82
CA ALA A 226 4.00 27.35 -12.20
C ALA A 226 4.48 28.43 -13.19
N GLN A 227 4.84 28.05 -14.42
CA GLN A 227 5.20 28.98 -15.48
C GLN A 227 4.03 29.89 -15.86
N THR A 228 2.82 29.34 -15.97
CA THR A 228 1.61 30.13 -16.22
C THR A 228 1.34 31.13 -15.07
N ALA A 229 1.48 30.68 -13.82
CA ALA A 229 1.32 31.56 -12.66
C ALA A 229 2.35 32.70 -12.67
N ALA A 230 3.62 32.40 -12.95
CA ALA A 230 4.69 33.39 -13.06
C ALA A 230 4.46 34.39 -14.21
N ALA A 231 4.07 33.90 -15.40
CA ALA A 231 3.71 34.74 -16.54
C ALA A 231 2.52 35.66 -16.25
N SER A 232 1.64 35.26 -15.33
CA SER A 232 0.52 36.07 -14.83
C SER A 232 0.92 37.03 -13.69
N GLY A 233 2.21 37.29 -13.48
CA GLY A 233 2.73 38.24 -12.49
C GLY A 233 2.87 37.70 -11.06
N THR A 234 2.75 36.39 -10.85
CA THR A 234 2.97 35.79 -9.51
C THR A 234 4.47 35.80 -9.19
N LYS A 235 4.86 36.39 -8.06
CA LYS A 235 6.28 36.39 -7.63
C LYS A 235 6.79 34.96 -7.44
N PRO A 236 8.06 34.65 -7.78
CA PRO A 236 8.60 33.29 -7.70
C PRO A 236 8.42 32.61 -6.32
N ASP A 237 8.59 33.36 -5.24
CA ASP A 237 8.43 32.88 -3.87
C ASP A 237 6.97 32.59 -3.47
N LYS A 238 5.99 33.10 -4.24
CA LYS A 238 4.55 32.90 -4.03
C LYS A 238 3.90 31.94 -5.02
N VAL A 239 4.66 31.38 -5.95
CA VAL A 239 4.16 30.39 -6.92
C VAL A 239 3.55 29.17 -6.22
N TYR A 240 4.22 28.63 -5.21
CA TYR A 240 3.72 27.48 -4.46
C TYR A 240 2.34 27.74 -3.83
N VAL A 241 2.20 28.85 -3.09
CA VAL A 241 0.95 29.20 -2.40
C VAL A 241 -0.19 29.24 -3.40
N LYS A 242 -0.02 29.99 -4.50
CA LYS A 242 -1.06 30.14 -5.53
C LYS A 242 -1.43 28.80 -6.18
N VAL A 243 -0.44 28.09 -6.74
CA VAL A 243 -0.70 26.86 -7.50
C VAL A 243 -1.26 25.76 -6.60
N SER A 244 -0.77 25.64 -5.36
CA SER A 244 -1.28 24.65 -4.42
C SER A 244 -2.71 24.90 -3.96
N GLN A 245 -3.11 26.16 -3.78
CA GLN A 245 -4.51 26.52 -3.50
C GLN A 245 -5.43 26.23 -4.70
N GLU A 246 -4.99 26.55 -5.92
CA GLU A 246 -5.74 26.24 -7.14
C GLU A 246 -5.95 24.73 -7.31
N ASN A 247 -4.89 23.93 -7.09
CA ASN A 247 -4.97 22.48 -7.16
C ASN A 247 -5.84 21.90 -6.04
N LYS A 248 -5.77 22.46 -4.83
CA LYS A 248 -6.67 22.08 -3.73
C LYS A 248 -8.13 22.36 -4.08
N ALA A 249 -8.43 23.50 -4.70
CA ALA A 249 -9.79 23.88 -5.08
C ALA A 249 -10.35 23.03 -6.24
N LYS A 250 -9.48 22.61 -7.18
CA LYS A 250 -9.82 21.70 -8.28
C LYS A 250 -9.85 20.24 -7.87
N ALA A 251 -9.20 19.88 -6.76
CA ALA A 251 -9.19 18.51 -6.29
C ALA A 251 -10.63 18.08 -6.02
N PRO A 252 -11.04 16.88 -6.47
CA PRO A 252 -12.32 16.35 -6.08
C PRO A 252 -12.43 16.37 -4.55
N PRO A 253 -13.62 16.62 -3.98
CA PRO A 253 -13.83 16.47 -2.54
C PRO A 253 -13.29 15.09 -2.13
N PRO A 254 -12.85 14.86 -0.88
CA PRO A 254 -12.15 13.63 -0.45
C PRO A 254 -12.78 12.25 -0.75
N LYS A 255 -13.89 12.19 -1.50
CA LYS A 255 -14.42 11.03 -2.21
C LYS A 255 -13.51 10.62 -3.37
N GLU A 256 -12.49 9.80 -3.09
CA GLU A 256 -11.86 8.79 -4.00
C GLU A 256 -10.46 8.33 -3.53
N ARG A 257 -9.82 9.03 -2.59
CA ARG A 257 -8.60 8.51 -1.94
C ARG A 257 -9.02 7.54 -0.86
N GLN A 258 -9.29 6.28 -1.23
CA GLN A 258 -9.74 5.20 -0.33
C GLN A 258 -10.34 5.79 0.94
N GLN A 259 -11.57 6.30 0.84
CA GLN A 259 -12.36 6.37 2.06
C GLN A 259 -12.24 4.95 2.62
N LYS A 260 -11.54 4.81 3.76
CA LYS A 260 -11.87 3.75 4.71
C LYS A 260 -13.39 3.72 4.65
N PRO A 261 -14.03 2.63 4.17
CA PRO A 261 -15.44 2.64 3.83
C PRO A 261 -16.10 3.46 4.91
N GLU A 262 -16.72 4.57 4.51
CA GLU A 262 -17.32 5.53 5.45
C GLU A 262 -17.98 4.67 6.52
N GLN A 263 -17.79 5.01 7.80
CA GLN A 263 -18.41 4.27 8.88
C GLN A 263 -19.93 4.49 8.75
N ASP A 264 -20.52 3.86 7.75
CA ASP A 264 -21.90 3.57 7.58
C ASP A 264 -22.08 2.33 8.43
N ASP A 265 -22.08 2.59 9.73
CA ASP A 265 -22.46 1.62 10.70
C ASP A 265 -23.93 1.25 10.53
N THR A 266 -24.75 1.92 9.69
CA THR A 266 -26.17 1.59 9.53
C THR A 266 -26.45 0.57 8.43
N THR A 267 -25.66 0.52 7.36
CA THR A 267 -25.84 -0.47 6.29
C THR A 267 -25.61 -1.88 6.83
N VAL A 268 -26.66 -2.71 6.71
CA VAL A 268 -26.58 -4.14 6.91
C VAL A 268 -26.08 -4.78 5.63
N TRP A 269 -25.03 -5.59 5.72
CA TRP A 269 -24.50 -6.40 4.63
C TRP A 269 -25.00 -7.84 4.74
N LYS A 270 -25.19 -8.48 3.59
CA LYS A 270 -25.50 -9.91 3.54
C LYS A 270 -24.23 -10.73 3.71
N VAL A 271 -23.92 -11.08 4.96
CA VAL A 271 -22.68 -11.78 5.33
C VAL A 271 -22.94 -13.27 5.57
N PRO A 272 -22.60 -14.17 4.64
CA PRO A 272 -22.81 -15.59 4.84
C PRO A 272 -21.79 -16.16 5.85
N VAL A 273 -22.31 -16.76 6.93
CA VAL A 273 -21.49 -17.45 7.95
C VAL A 273 -21.20 -18.90 7.58
N GLY A 274 -22.15 -19.60 6.95
CA GLY A 274 -21.96 -20.98 6.48
C GLY A 274 -21.48 -21.93 7.58
N ASP A 275 -20.49 -22.75 7.27
CA ASP A 275 -19.86 -23.68 8.19
C ASP A 275 -18.65 -23.07 8.93
N SER A 276 -18.51 -21.75 8.98
CA SER A 276 -17.37 -21.10 9.64
C SER A 276 -17.23 -21.52 11.11
N PRO A 277 -16.00 -21.53 11.66
CA PRO A 277 -15.78 -21.77 13.08
C PRO A 277 -16.53 -20.71 13.91
N ALA A 278 -17.29 -21.17 14.90
CA ALA A 278 -18.11 -20.28 15.74
C ALA A 278 -17.98 -20.60 17.24
N LYS A 279 -18.03 -19.56 18.08
CA LYS A 279 -18.07 -19.64 19.55
C LYS A 279 -19.40 -19.01 20.01
N GLY A 280 -20.14 -19.70 20.86
CA GLY A 280 -21.50 -19.30 21.26
C GLY A 280 -22.60 -19.95 20.42
N PRO A 281 -23.87 -19.88 20.85
CA PRO A 281 -24.98 -20.59 20.23
C PRO A 281 -25.39 -19.99 18.89
N GLU A 282 -25.87 -20.81 17.96
CA GLU A 282 -26.45 -20.35 16.69
C GLU A 282 -27.70 -19.47 16.88
N THR A 283 -28.38 -19.62 18.02
CA THR A 283 -29.57 -18.85 18.41
C THR A 283 -29.23 -17.55 19.16
N ALA A 284 -27.97 -17.14 19.21
CA ALA A 284 -27.55 -15.88 19.83
C ALA A 284 -28.27 -14.68 19.20
N LEU A 285 -28.55 -13.65 19.99
CA LEU A 285 -29.19 -12.42 19.52
C LEU A 285 -28.29 -11.65 18.55
N VAL A 286 -26.97 -11.72 18.75
CA VAL A 286 -26.00 -10.99 17.92
C VAL A 286 -24.93 -11.94 17.41
N THR A 287 -24.68 -11.91 16.11
CA THR A 287 -23.55 -12.61 15.46
C THR A 287 -22.49 -11.60 15.06
N ILE A 288 -21.28 -11.77 15.58
CA ILE A 288 -20.07 -11.01 15.26
C ILE A 288 -19.26 -11.86 14.28
N VAL A 289 -19.11 -11.41 13.05
CA VAL A 289 -18.24 -12.07 12.05
C VAL A 289 -16.94 -11.27 11.94
N GLU A 290 -15.78 -11.91 12.14
CA GLU A 290 -14.47 -11.27 11.98
C GLU A 290 -13.65 -11.93 10.87
N TRP A 291 -13.18 -11.12 9.92
CA TRP A 291 -12.04 -11.47 9.08
C TRP A 291 -10.74 -11.07 9.75
N SER A 292 -9.86 -12.04 9.94
CA SER A 292 -8.67 -11.88 10.76
C SER A 292 -7.49 -12.69 10.24
N ASP A 293 -6.33 -12.42 10.83
CA ASP A 293 -5.04 -12.98 10.42
C ASP A 293 -4.18 -13.18 11.68
N PHE A 294 -3.76 -14.43 11.95
CA PHE A 294 -3.02 -14.79 13.17
C PHE A 294 -1.65 -14.13 13.32
N GLN A 295 -1.08 -13.56 12.27
CA GLN A 295 0.18 -12.80 12.31
C GLN A 295 -0.07 -11.28 12.35
N CYS A 296 -1.31 -10.82 12.17
CA CYS A 296 -1.63 -9.41 12.15
C CYS A 296 -1.60 -8.78 13.56
N PRO A 297 -0.76 -7.76 13.80
CA PRO A 297 -0.65 -7.11 15.10
C PRO A 297 -1.92 -6.35 15.50
N PHE A 298 -2.70 -5.83 14.54
CA PHE A 298 -3.98 -5.18 14.85
C PHE A 298 -5.07 -6.17 15.25
N CYS A 299 -5.06 -7.36 14.65
CA CYS A 299 -5.95 -8.45 15.07
C CYS A 299 -5.61 -8.86 16.50
N GLY A 300 -4.33 -9.05 16.82
CA GLY A 300 -3.90 -9.34 18.20
C GLY A 300 -4.32 -8.27 19.22
N LYS A 301 -4.36 -6.99 18.83
CA LYS A 301 -4.83 -5.90 19.71
C LYS A 301 -6.31 -5.98 20.07
N VAL A 302 -7.14 -6.62 19.25
CA VAL A 302 -8.60 -6.69 19.47
C VAL A 302 -9.01 -7.90 20.30
N VAL A 303 -8.15 -8.92 20.43
CA VAL A 303 -8.45 -10.16 21.17
C VAL A 303 -8.95 -9.88 22.60
N PRO A 304 -8.28 -9.03 23.43
CA PRO A 304 -8.80 -8.72 24.77
C PRO A 304 -10.17 -8.03 24.76
N THR A 305 -10.49 -7.28 23.69
CA THR A 305 -11.80 -6.66 23.52
C THR A 305 -12.87 -7.70 23.23
N LEU A 306 -12.58 -8.67 22.36
CA LEU A 306 -13.49 -9.79 22.05
C LEU A 306 -13.72 -10.68 23.27
N ASP A 307 -12.68 -10.95 24.06
CA ASP A 307 -12.80 -11.72 25.30
C ASP A 307 -13.74 -11.03 26.30
N GLU A 308 -13.61 -9.72 26.48
CA GLU A 308 -14.49 -8.95 27.37
C GLU A 308 -15.94 -8.90 26.83
N ILE A 309 -16.14 -8.84 25.51
CA ILE A 309 -17.47 -8.95 24.88
C ILE A 309 -18.11 -10.30 25.18
N ILE A 310 -17.39 -11.40 24.93
CA ILE A 310 -17.89 -12.75 25.17
C ILE A 310 -18.23 -12.93 26.65
N LYS A 311 -17.38 -12.44 27.56
CA LYS A 311 -17.61 -12.46 29.00
C LYS A 311 -18.83 -11.62 29.43
N THR A 312 -19.02 -10.44 28.83
CA THR A 312 -20.11 -9.52 29.18
C THR A 312 -21.46 -10.02 28.70
N TYR A 313 -21.54 -10.52 27.46
CA TYR A 313 -22.81 -10.86 26.81
C TYR A 313 -23.16 -12.36 26.86
N GLY A 314 -22.17 -13.24 27.09
CA GLY A 314 -22.37 -14.68 27.17
C GLY A 314 -23.07 -15.26 25.95
N ASP A 315 -24.07 -16.11 26.17
CA ASP A 315 -24.84 -16.80 25.12
C ASP A 315 -25.68 -15.87 24.23
N LYS A 316 -25.75 -14.56 24.53
CA LYS A 316 -26.41 -13.58 23.66
C LYS A 316 -25.59 -13.23 22.42
N VAL A 317 -24.29 -13.54 22.42
CA VAL A 317 -23.39 -13.26 21.30
C VAL A 317 -22.80 -14.56 20.74
N ARG A 318 -22.79 -14.66 19.41
CA ARG A 318 -22.05 -15.67 18.64
C ARG A 318 -20.88 -14.99 17.93
N PHE A 319 -19.68 -15.49 18.15
CA PHE A 319 -18.48 -15.03 17.45
C PHE A 319 -18.13 -16.01 16.32
N VAL A 320 -17.99 -15.52 15.09
CA VAL A 320 -17.70 -16.30 13.89
C VAL A 320 -16.39 -15.83 13.29
N TRP A 321 -15.49 -16.78 13.03
CA TRP A 321 -14.19 -16.52 12.43
C TRP A 321 -14.21 -16.69 10.90
N LYS A 322 -13.49 -15.81 10.21
CA LYS A 322 -13.19 -15.86 8.79
C LYS A 322 -11.69 -15.64 8.58
N ASP A 323 -11.06 -16.50 7.78
CA ASP A 323 -9.63 -16.37 7.50
C ASP A 323 -9.37 -15.25 6.48
N ASN A 324 -8.40 -14.38 6.77
CA ASN A 324 -7.86 -13.43 5.80
C ASN A 324 -6.33 -13.24 5.91
N PRO A 325 -5.51 -14.29 5.71
CA PRO A 325 -4.06 -14.17 5.67
C PRO A 325 -3.61 -13.10 4.67
N LEU A 326 -2.95 -12.05 5.16
CA LEU A 326 -2.50 -10.96 4.29
C LEU A 326 -1.23 -11.38 3.53
N PRO A 327 -1.05 -11.00 2.25
CA PRO A 327 0.08 -11.47 1.42
C PRO A 327 1.47 -11.16 1.97
N PHE A 328 1.60 -10.17 2.86
CA PHE A 328 2.84 -9.78 3.51
C PHE A 328 3.06 -10.46 4.88
N HIS A 329 2.11 -11.26 5.34
CA HIS A 329 2.20 -12.10 6.54
C HIS A 329 2.43 -13.57 6.15
N GLN A 330 3.69 -13.91 5.88
CA GLN A 330 4.07 -15.22 5.32
C GLN A 330 3.69 -16.44 6.19
N ARG A 331 3.43 -16.23 7.48
CA ARG A 331 3.10 -17.28 8.47
C ARG A 331 1.63 -17.27 8.89
N ALA A 332 0.82 -16.36 8.35
CA ALA A 332 -0.61 -16.29 8.62
C ALA A 332 -1.39 -17.48 8.04
N GLU A 333 -1.12 -17.85 6.78
CA GLU A 333 -1.77 -19.00 6.13
C GLU A 333 -1.37 -20.34 6.80
N PRO A 334 -0.08 -20.63 7.08
CA PRO A 334 0.30 -21.79 7.90
C PRO A 334 -0.40 -21.86 9.27
N ALA A 335 -0.55 -20.73 9.97
CA ALA A 335 -1.27 -20.69 11.24
C ALA A 335 -2.78 -20.99 11.07
N ALA A 336 -3.40 -20.47 10.00
CA ALA A 336 -4.78 -20.78 9.64
C ALA A 336 -4.97 -22.27 9.30
N GLU A 337 -4.05 -22.87 8.54
CA GLU A 337 -4.02 -24.31 8.24
C GLU A 337 -3.99 -25.15 9.53
N LEU A 338 -3.17 -24.77 10.51
CA LEU A 338 -3.14 -25.42 11.84
C LEU A 338 -4.49 -25.30 12.56
N ALA A 339 -5.08 -24.11 12.61
CA ALA A 339 -6.37 -23.90 13.28
C ALA A 339 -7.50 -24.70 12.60
N ARG A 340 -7.51 -24.76 11.26
CA ARG A 340 -8.47 -25.54 10.48
C ARG A 340 -8.26 -27.05 10.67
N GLU A 341 -7.03 -27.53 10.73
CA GLU A 341 -6.74 -28.94 11.05
C GLU A 341 -7.18 -29.29 12.48
N ALA A 342 -6.92 -28.40 13.45
CA ALA A 342 -7.40 -28.58 14.82
C ALA A 342 -8.92 -28.73 14.87
N ARG A 343 -9.64 -27.95 14.06
CA ARG A 343 -11.09 -28.07 13.89
C ARG A 343 -11.50 -29.39 13.28
N ALA A 344 -10.83 -29.84 12.23
CA ALA A 344 -11.14 -31.11 11.58
C ALA A 344 -10.98 -32.30 12.55
N GLN A 345 -10.00 -32.24 13.45
CA GLN A 345 -9.74 -33.31 14.41
C GLN A 345 -10.64 -33.26 15.66
N LYS A 346 -11.02 -32.06 16.13
CA LYS A 346 -11.67 -31.89 17.44
C LYS A 346 -12.92 -31.00 17.43
N GLY A 347 -13.47 -30.70 16.24
CA GLY A 347 -14.58 -29.77 16.04
C GLY A 347 -14.23 -28.33 16.43
N ASP A 348 -15.24 -27.48 16.62
CA ASP A 348 -15.03 -26.06 16.97
C ASP A 348 -14.22 -25.89 18.27
N LYS A 349 -14.32 -26.82 19.21
CA LYS A 349 -13.46 -26.82 20.42
C LYS A 349 -11.98 -26.88 20.07
N GLY A 350 -11.60 -27.67 19.06
CA GLY A 350 -10.24 -27.73 18.54
C GLY A 350 -9.80 -26.42 17.88
N PHE A 351 -10.67 -25.82 17.07
CA PHE A 351 -10.40 -24.52 16.45
C PHE A 351 -10.10 -23.45 17.49
N TRP A 352 -10.96 -23.31 18.50
CA TRP A 352 -10.81 -22.26 19.51
C TRP A 352 -9.63 -22.49 20.45
N ALA A 353 -9.29 -23.75 20.75
CA ALA A 353 -8.05 -24.05 21.48
C ALA A 353 -6.80 -23.66 20.67
N ALA A 354 -6.81 -23.90 19.36
CA ALA A 354 -5.74 -23.44 18.47
C ALA A 354 -5.70 -21.91 18.36
N TYR A 355 -6.86 -21.26 18.23
CA TYR A 355 -6.99 -19.80 18.21
C TYR A 355 -6.34 -19.17 19.45
N ASP A 356 -6.68 -19.64 20.66
CA ASP A 356 -6.16 -19.09 21.91
C ASP A 356 -4.63 -19.26 21.99
N LEU A 357 -4.12 -20.43 21.60
CA LEU A 357 -2.69 -20.72 21.64
C LEU A 357 -1.90 -19.92 20.58
N LEU A 358 -2.45 -19.75 19.39
CA LEU A 358 -1.86 -18.94 18.32
C LEU A 358 -1.79 -17.47 18.74
N TRP A 359 -2.83 -16.91 19.37
CA TRP A 359 -2.79 -15.52 19.83
C TRP A 359 -1.81 -15.29 20.96
N LYS A 360 -1.71 -16.24 21.90
CA LYS A 360 -0.69 -16.20 22.96
C LYS A 360 0.73 -16.18 22.38
N ASN A 361 0.94 -16.70 21.18
CA ASN A 361 2.25 -16.83 20.54
C ASN A 361 2.33 -16.20 19.14
N ASN A 362 1.58 -15.14 18.86
CA ASN A 362 1.42 -14.59 17.49
C ASN A 362 2.70 -14.03 16.85
N GLN A 363 3.81 -13.95 17.59
CA GLN A 363 5.15 -13.58 17.09
C GLN A 363 6.05 -14.80 16.80
N LYS A 364 5.62 -16.02 17.14
CA LYS A 364 6.36 -17.28 17.01
C LYS A 364 5.54 -18.27 16.21
N LEU A 365 5.58 -18.13 14.88
CA LEU A 365 4.74 -18.89 13.95
C LEU A 365 5.58 -19.67 12.93
N SER A 366 6.84 -20.02 13.24
CA SER A 366 7.65 -20.90 12.36
C SER A 366 6.99 -22.28 12.18
N ASP A 367 7.45 -23.08 11.22
CA ASP A 367 6.90 -24.44 11.05
C ASP A 367 7.14 -25.27 12.31
N GLU A 368 8.31 -25.13 12.92
CA GLU A 368 8.67 -25.78 14.17
C GLU A 368 7.75 -25.35 15.33
N ASP A 369 7.48 -24.05 15.44
CA ASP A 369 6.56 -23.51 16.46
C ASP A 369 5.15 -24.09 16.28
N LEU A 370 4.61 -24.04 15.06
CA LEU A 370 3.26 -24.53 14.75
C LEU A 370 3.12 -26.03 15.03
N LEU A 371 4.11 -26.84 14.66
CA LEU A 371 4.12 -28.27 14.98
C LEU A 371 4.25 -28.53 16.50
N GLY A 372 4.98 -27.67 17.21
CA GLY A 372 5.03 -27.65 18.67
C GLY A 372 3.66 -27.37 19.29
N TYR A 373 2.93 -26.38 18.79
CA TYR A 373 1.57 -26.06 19.23
C TYR A 373 0.60 -27.19 18.92
N ALA A 374 0.71 -27.85 17.76
CA ALA A 374 -0.10 -29.02 17.44
C ALA A 374 0.08 -30.13 18.49
N LYS A 375 1.32 -30.37 18.94
CA LYS A 375 1.62 -31.33 20.01
C LYS A 375 1.02 -30.88 21.35
N GLU A 376 1.15 -29.61 21.73
CA GLU A 376 0.57 -29.04 22.95
C GLU A 376 -0.96 -29.18 22.98
N LEU A 377 -1.61 -28.97 21.84
CA LEU A 377 -3.05 -29.14 21.66
C LEU A 377 -3.48 -30.61 21.58
N GLY A 378 -2.54 -31.56 21.61
CA GLY A 378 -2.79 -32.99 21.46
C GLY A 378 -3.41 -33.35 20.12
N LEU A 379 -3.00 -32.68 19.04
CA LEU A 379 -3.39 -32.97 17.67
C LEU A 379 -2.46 -34.04 17.06
N ASP A 380 -2.93 -34.68 16.00
CA ASP A 380 -2.09 -35.49 15.11
C ASP A 380 -1.16 -34.55 14.32
N VAL A 381 0.11 -34.50 14.77
CA VAL A 381 1.13 -33.58 14.25
C VAL A 381 1.47 -33.87 12.79
N ASP A 382 1.41 -35.13 12.35
CA ASP A 382 1.69 -35.50 10.96
C ASP A 382 0.60 -34.97 10.03
N LYS A 383 -0.68 -35.04 10.45
CA LYS A 383 -1.77 -34.42 9.70
C LYS A 383 -1.68 -32.90 9.65
N VAL A 384 -1.26 -32.26 10.73
CA VAL A 384 -1.01 -30.80 10.74
C VAL A 384 0.12 -30.44 9.79
N LYS A 385 1.22 -31.20 9.81
CA LYS A 385 2.36 -31.01 8.91
C LYS A 385 1.93 -31.11 7.45
N VAL A 386 1.13 -32.13 7.11
CA VAL A 386 0.55 -32.29 5.77
C VAL A 386 -0.38 -31.12 5.43
N ALA A 387 -1.25 -30.70 6.36
CA ALA A 387 -2.16 -29.59 6.14
C ALA A 387 -1.42 -28.29 5.77
N ILE A 388 -0.36 -27.95 6.52
CA ILE A 388 0.48 -26.78 6.26
C ILE A 388 1.24 -26.93 4.93
N ALA A 389 1.91 -28.07 4.72
CA ALA A 389 2.78 -28.27 3.55
C ALA A 389 1.99 -28.32 2.23
N GLU A 390 0.80 -28.92 2.24
CA GLU A 390 -0.04 -29.11 1.06
C GLU A 390 -1.13 -28.05 0.92
N LYS A 391 -1.24 -27.11 1.88
CA LYS A 391 -2.32 -26.12 1.97
C LYS A 391 -3.69 -26.79 1.90
N LYS A 392 -3.88 -27.82 2.72
CA LYS A 392 -5.07 -28.69 2.69
C LYS A 392 -6.37 -27.90 2.79
N TYR A 393 -6.39 -26.82 3.58
CA TYR A 393 -7.54 -25.95 3.77
C TYR A 393 -7.50 -24.67 2.93
N GLY A 394 -6.49 -24.51 2.08
CA GLY A 394 -6.29 -23.33 1.23
C GLY A 394 -7.51 -22.94 0.41
N ALA A 395 -8.30 -23.90 -0.06
CA ALA A 395 -9.56 -23.60 -0.78
C ALA A 395 -10.61 -22.90 0.11
N SER A 396 -10.73 -23.30 1.38
CA SER A 396 -11.67 -22.68 2.33
C SER A 396 -11.16 -21.31 2.82
N ILE A 397 -9.85 -21.21 3.06
CA ILE A 397 -9.19 -19.93 3.40
C ILE A 397 -9.37 -18.93 2.26
N GLN A 398 -9.14 -19.36 1.02
CA GLN A 398 -9.34 -18.53 -0.16
C GLN A 398 -10.81 -18.12 -0.33
N ALA A 399 -11.77 -19.00 -0.02
CA ALA A 399 -13.19 -18.67 -0.08
C ALA A 399 -13.57 -17.57 0.94
N ASP A 400 -12.99 -17.60 2.14
CA ASP A 400 -13.16 -16.52 3.11
C ASP A 400 -12.51 -15.21 2.60
N GLN A 401 -11.31 -15.26 2.02
CA GLN A 401 -10.66 -14.07 1.41
C GLN A 401 -11.45 -13.49 0.24
N ASP A 402 -11.98 -14.33 -0.65
CA ASP A 402 -12.81 -13.91 -1.77
C ASP A 402 -14.11 -13.24 -1.26
N LEU A 403 -14.69 -13.78 -0.17
CA LEU A 403 -15.84 -13.19 0.48
C LEU A 403 -15.51 -11.85 1.15
N ALA A 404 -14.30 -11.69 1.72
CA ALA A 404 -13.83 -10.40 2.20
C ALA A 404 -13.76 -9.37 1.07
N ASP A 405 -13.15 -9.72 -0.07
CA ASP A 405 -13.07 -8.83 -1.22
C ASP A 405 -14.46 -8.40 -1.73
N ASP A 406 -15.38 -9.37 -1.83
CA ASP A 406 -16.77 -9.17 -2.23
C ASP A 406 -17.50 -8.21 -1.29
N LEU A 407 -17.35 -8.42 0.00
CA LEU A 407 -17.93 -7.57 1.03
C LEU A 407 -17.12 -6.30 1.27
N GLN A 408 -16.12 -6.01 0.43
CA GLN A 408 -15.22 -4.85 0.55
C GLN A 408 -14.58 -4.76 1.95
N ALA A 409 -14.34 -5.92 2.56
CA ALA A 409 -13.69 -6.10 3.85
C ALA A 409 -12.16 -6.10 3.68
N SER A 410 -11.62 -5.02 3.12
CA SER A 410 -10.18 -4.90 2.89
C SER A 410 -9.42 -4.69 4.20
N GLY A 411 -8.41 -5.52 4.42
CA GLY A 411 -7.55 -5.50 5.62
C GLY A 411 -8.16 -6.22 6.84
N THR A 412 -7.35 -6.37 7.88
CA THR A 412 -7.72 -7.08 9.12
C THR A 412 -7.32 -6.27 10.36
N PRO A 413 -8.07 -6.34 11.48
CA PRO A 413 -9.32 -7.08 11.62
C PRO A 413 -10.50 -6.32 10.99
N HIS A 414 -11.46 -7.06 10.45
CA HIS A 414 -12.67 -6.49 9.85
C HIS A 414 -13.90 -7.20 10.38
N PHE A 415 -14.87 -6.45 10.89
CA PHE A 415 -16.03 -7.01 11.58
C PHE A 415 -17.35 -6.70 10.88
N PHE A 416 -18.31 -7.60 11.05
CA PHE A 416 -19.72 -7.36 10.82
C PHE A 416 -20.53 -7.81 12.04
N ILE A 417 -21.26 -6.89 12.67
CA ILE A 417 -22.14 -7.13 13.82
C ILE A 417 -23.56 -7.23 13.28
N ASN A 418 -24.12 -8.44 13.18
CA ASN A 418 -25.40 -8.69 12.49
C ASN A 418 -25.44 -8.07 11.07
N GLY A 419 -24.31 -8.12 10.37
CA GLY A 419 -24.15 -7.53 9.04
C GLY A 419 -23.77 -6.04 9.03
N ARG A 420 -23.77 -5.33 10.15
CA ARG A 420 -23.32 -3.93 10.23
C ARG A 420 -21.81 -3.86 10.36
N ARG A 421 -21.16 -3.12 9.45
CA ARG A 421 -19.71 -3.11 9.31
C ARG A 421 -19.02 -2.34 10.44
N LEU A 422 -17.95 -2.90 10.99
CA LEU A 422 -17.06 -2.23 11.94
C LEU A 422 -15.59 -2.55 11.58
N VAL A 423 -14.78 -1.53 11.28
CA VAL A 423 -13.49 -1.73 10.60
C VAL A 423 -12.28 -1.42 11.50
N GLY A 424 -11.36 -2.38 11.58
CA GLY A 424 -10.09 -2.27 12.30
C GLY A 424 -10.21 -2.62 13.79
N ALA A 425 -9.09 -2.52 14.50
CA ALA A 425 -9.06 -2.69 15.96
C ALA A 425 -9.81 -1.53 16.64
N GLN A 426 -11.07 -1.75 16.99
CA GLN A 426 -11.94 -0.77 17.62
C GLN A 426 -11.99 -0.95 19.15
N PRO A 427 -12.23 0.12 19.93
CA PRO A 427 -12.36 0.01 21.37
C PRO A 427 -13.66 -0.70 21.76
N LEU A 428 -13.67 -1.33 22.94
CA LEU A 428 -14.79 -2.06 23.51
C LEU A 428 -16.13 -1.29 23.43
N GLU A 429 -16.13 0.00 23.75
CA GLU A 429 -17.36 0.80 23.76
C GLU A 429 -18.03 0.92 22.40
N LYS A 430 -17.27 0.86 21.29
CA LYS A 430 -17.84 0.85 19.95
C LYS A 430 -18.54 -0.47 19.63
N PHE A 431 -17.98 -1.59 20.10
CA PHE A 431 -18.64 -2.88 19.99
C PHE A 431 -19.90 -2.93 20.84
N LYS A 432 -19.83 -2.53 22.12
CA LYS A 432 -20.97 -2.56 23.04
C LYS A 432 -22.15 -1.77 22.50
N ALA A 433 -21.90 -0.55 22.02
CA ALA A 433 -22.95 0.28 21.43
C ALA A 433 -23.66 -0.41 20.25
N LEU A 434 -22.91 -1.05 19.35
CA LEU A 434 -23.50 -1.79 18.22
C LEU A 434 -24.20 -3.07 18.66
N ILE A 435 -23.60 -3.85 19.57
CA ILE A 435 -24.18 -5.09 20.08
C ILE A 435 -25.51 -4.79 20.79
N ASP A 436 -25.55 -3.76 21.65
CA ASP A 436 -26.76 -3.38 22.38
C ASP A 436 -27.88 -2.90 21.45
N GLU A 437 -27.55 -2.20 20.37
CA GLU A 437 -28.52 -1.81 19.35
C GLU A 437 -29.06 -3.02 18.57
N GLU A 438 -28.18 -3.92 18.14
CA GLU A 438 -28.54 -5.11 17.38
C GLU A 438 -29.29 -6.15 18.22
N MET A 439 -29.03 -6.24 19.52
CA MET A 439 -29.82 -7.06 20.45
C MET A 439 -31.27 -6.59 20.49
N LYS A 440 -31.53 -5.29 20.60
CA LYS A 440 -32.91 -4.75 20.62
C LYS A 440 -33.66 -5.07 19.33
N LYS A 441 -33.00 -4.94 18.17
CA LYS A 441 -33.59 -5.30 16.87
C LYS A 441 -33.92 -6.80 16.80
N SER A 442 -33.03 -7.63 17.35
CA SER A 442 -33.19 -9.07 17.40
C SER A 442 -34.35 -9.50 18.29
N GLU A 443 -34.46 -8.92 19.49
CA GLU A 443 -35.59 -9.13 20.40
C GLU A 443 -36.92 -8.74 19.76
N ALA A 444 -36.95 -7.62 19.01
CA ALA A 444 -38.14 -7.20 18.27
C ALA A 444 -38.53 -8.18 17.14
N LEU A 445 -37.57 -8.83 16.48
CA LEU A 445 -37.84 -9.87 15.49
C LEU A 445 -38.37 -11.16 16.14
N LEU A 446 -37.79 -11.57 17.27
CA LEU A 446 -38.29 -12.70 18.05
C LEU A 446 -39.73 -12.47 18.52
N ALA A 447 -40.04 -11.26 19.01
CA ALA A 447 -41.40 -10.88 19.40
C ALA A 447 -42.41 -10.90 18.23
N LYS A 448 -41.93 -10.75 16.99
CA LYS A 448 -42.72 -10.89 15.75
C LYS A 448 -42.84 -12.34 15.26
N GLY A 449 -42.34 -13.31 16.03
CA GLY A 449 -42.47 -14.74 15.72
C GLY A 449 -41.34 -15.31 14.85
N VAL A 450 -40.25 -14.58 14.63
CA VAL A 450 -39.05 -15.15 13.98
C VAL A 450 -38.44 -16.20 14.91
N SER A 451 -38.14 -17.39 14.37
CA SER A 451 -37.50 -18.46 15.14
C SER A 451 -36.06 -18.04 15.52
N PRO A 452 -35.57 -18.38 16.73
CA PRO A 452 -34.19 -18.07 17.12
C PRO A 452 -33.12 -18.63 16.18
N LYS A 453 -33.40 -19.76 15.49
CA LYS A 453 -32.46 -20.34 14.52
C LYS A 453 -32.39 -19.58 13.21
N ASP A 454 -33.47 -18.89 12.84
CA ASP A 454 -33.57 -18.13 11.59
C ASP A 454 -33.22 -16.66 11.78
N LEU A 455 -33.03 -16.23 13.02
CA LEU A 455 -32.86 -14.84 13.41
C LEU A 455 -31.75 -14.13 12.63
N TYR A 456 -30.54 -14.70 12.59
CA TYR A 456 -29.42 -14.09 11.86
C TYR A 456 -29.73 -13.93 10.37
N ASN A 457 -30.23 -15.01 9.74
CA ASN A 457 -30.59 -15.02 8.32
C ASN A 457 -31.69 -14.00 8.01
N GLN A 458 -32.64 -13.82 8.93
CA GLN A 458 -33.71 -12.84 8.82
C GLN A 458 -33.19 -11.40 8.93
N ILE A 459 -32.20 -11.15 9.80
CA ILE A 459 -31.58 -9.82 9.96
C ILE A 459 -30.83 -9.40 8.69
N ILE A 460 -30.03 -10.30 8.11
CA ILE A 460 -29.20 -9.97 6.94
C ILE A 460 -29.90 -10.19 5.59
N LYS A 461 -31.17 -10.62 5.59
CA LYS A 461 -31.89 -11.07 4.39
C LYS A 461 -31.89 -10.02 3.28
N ASP A 462 -32.19 -8.78 3.64
CA ASP A 462 -32.29 -7.61 2.78
C ASP A 462 -31.00 -6.76 2.80
N GLY A 463 -29.93 -7.32 3.37
CA GLY A 463 -28.63 -6.66 3.46
C GLY A 463 -28.01 -6.41 2.08
N LYS A 464 -27.22 -5.36 2.00
CA LYS A 464 -26.42 -5.01 0.83
C LYS A 464 -25.55 -6.19 0.41
N THR A 465 -25.57 -6.48 -0.88
CA THR A 465 -24.73 -7.49 -1.52
C THR A 465 -23.49 -6.83 -2.13
N PRO A 466 -22.43 -7.61 -2.39
CA PRO A 466 -21.29 -7.17 -3.18
C PRO A 466 -21.76 -6.48 -4.46
N PRO A 467 -21.17 -5.35 -4.87
CA PRO A 467 -21.46 -4.80 -6.19
C PRO A 467 -21.15 -5.86 -7.25
N PRO A 468 -21.95 -5.94 -8.34
CA PRO A 468 -21.63 -6.85 -9.42
C PRO A 468 -20.23 -6.57 -9.94
N PRO A 469 -19.47 -7.59 -10.40
CA PRO A 469 -18.16 -7.36 -10.98
C PRO A 469 -18.26 -6.34 -12.11
N GLU A 470 -17.29 -5.41 -12.17
CA GLU A 470 -17.25 -4.37 -13.19
C GLU A 470 -17.34 -4.99 -14.59
N ARG A 471 -18.10 -4.36 -15.48
CA ARG A 471 -18.18 -4.76 -16.88
C ARG A 471 -17.60 -3.67 -17.77
N LYS A 472 -16.88 -4.08 -18.82
CA LYS A 472 -16.41 -3.22 -19.91
C LYS A 472 -16.71 -3.87 -21.24
N GLU A 473 -17.28 -3.08 -22.15
CA GLU A 473 -17.47 -3.52 -23.53
C GLU A 473 -16.18 -3.30 -24.31
N VAL A 474 -15.70 -4.37 -24.95
CA VAL A 474 -14.57 -4.35 -25.87
C VAL A 474 -14.98 -5.04 -27.15
N ALA A 475 -14.43 -4.60 -28.27
CA ALA A 475 -14.66 -5.26 -29.55
C ALA A 475 -14.23 -6.73 -29.48
N ALA A 476 -14.94 -7.60 -30.20
CA ALA A 476 -14.54 -8.99 -30.35
C ALA A 476 -13.13 -9.08 -30.96
N PRO A 477 -12.33 -10.09 -30.59
CA PRO A 477 -11.02 -10.32 -31.20
C PRO A 477 -11.14 -10.65 -32.67
N GLY A 478 -10.24 -10.08 -33.48
CA GLY A 478 -10.15 -10.31 -34.91
C GLY A 478 -9.17 -11.44 -35.27
N PRO A 479 -9.05 -11.78 -36.56
CA PRO A 479 -8.15 -12.84 -37.03
C PRO A 479 -6.66 -12.52 -36.83
N SER A 480 -6.31 -11.25 -36.61
CA SER A 480 -4.95 -10.79 -36.32
C SER A 480 -4.54 -10.92 -34.86
N ASN A 481 -5.47 -11.24 -33.94
CA ASN A 481 -5.17 -11.40 -32.53
C ASN A 481 -4.72 -12.84 -32.23
N ALA A 482 -3.51 -12.97 -31.69
CA ALA A 482 -3.01 -14.26 -31.25
C ALA A 482 -3.83 -14.81 -30.06
N TRP A 483 -4.05 -16.12 -30.04
CA TRP A 483 -4.84 -16.77 -29.00
C TRP A 483 -4.34 -18.18 -28.67
N LYS A 484 -4.72 -18.69 -27.50
CA LYS A 484 -4.51 -20.07 -27.06
C LYS A 484 -5.73 -20.60 -26.30
N GLY A 485 -5.77 -21.91 -26.05
CA GLY A 485 -6.91 -22.60 -25.45
C GLY A 485 -7.91 -23.12 -26.50
N GLY A 486 -9.19 -23.19 -26.15
CA GLY A 486 -10.22 -23.73 -27.03
C GLY A 486 -10.69 -22.74 -28.09
N ASP A 487 -10.52 -23.05 -29.38
CA ASP A 487 -10.95 -22.16 -30.47
C ASP A 487 -12.45 -21.84 -30.44
N LYS A 488 -13.24 -22.84 -30.03
CA LYS A 488 -14.71 -22.77 -29.91
C LYS A 488 -15.18 -22.51 -28.48
N ALA A 489 -14.28 -22.14 -27.58
CA ALA A 489 -14.66 -21.84 -26.20
C ALA A 489 -15.64 -20.67 -26.16
N LYS A 490 -16.74 -20.84 -25.42
CA LYS A 490 -17.74 -19.77 -25.25
C LYS A 490 -17.26 -18.65 -24.33
N VAL A 491 -16.23 -18.90 -23.54
CA VAL A 491 -15.60 -17.91 -22.67
C VAL A 491 -14.30 -17.42 -23.31
N VAL A 492 -14.27 -16.14 -23.62
CA VAL A 492 -13.13 -15.44 -24.23
C VAL A 492 -12.56 -14.46 -23.22
N MET A 493 -11.29 -14.64 -22.88
CA MET A 493 -10.51 -13.73 -22.05
C MET A 493 -9.57 -12.91 -22.95
N GLN A 494 -9.89 -11.64 -23.16
CA GLN A 494 -9.01 -10.70 -23.86
C GLN A 494 -8.03 -10.08 -22.86
N VAL A 495 -6.73 -10.27 -23.10
CA VAL A 495 -5.62 -9.83 -22.26
C VAL A 495 -4.97 -8.61 -22.91
N PHE A 496 -5.18 -7.43 -22.33
CA PHE A 496 -4.50 -6.19 -22.72
C PHE A 496 -3.20 -6.09 -21.95
N SER A 497 -2.09 -6.20 -22.65
CA SER A 497 -0.78 -6.40 -22.02
C SER A 497 0.35 -5.68 -22.76
N ASP A 498 1.43 -5.49 -22.03
CA ASP A 498 2.61 -4.72 -22.40
C ASP A 498 3.85 -5.53 -22.00
N PHE A 499 4.77 -5.75 -22.95
CA PHE A 499 5.97 -6.57 -22.74
C PHE A 499 7.02 -5.95 -21.81
N GLU A 500 7.03 -4.63 -21.61
CA GLU A 500 7.89 -3.94 -20.64
C GLU A 500 7.24 -3.79 -19.26
N CYS A 501 5.93 -4.04 -19.14
CA CYS A 501 5.23 -3.88 -17.87
C CYS A 501 5.60 -4.99 -16.86
N PRO A 502 6.16 -4.65 -15.68
CA PRO A 502 6.52 -5.63 -14.67
C PRO A 502 5.29 -6.35 -14.08
N PHE A 503 4.12 -5.72 -14.09
CA PHE A 503 2.88 -6.36 -13.65
C PHE A 503 2.33 -7.34 -14.70
N CYS A 504 2.53 -7.06 -15.99
CA CYS A 504 2.22 -8.02 -17.05
C CYS A 504 3.10 -9.26 -16.92
N LYS A 505 4.41 -9.09 -16.69
CA LYS A 505 5.28 -10.22 -16.36
C LYS A 505 4.79 -11.01 -15.14
N ARG A 506 4.37 -10.31 -14.08
CA ARG A 506 3.91 -10.95 -12.82
C ARG A 506 2.65 -11.79 -12.99
N VAL A 507 1.73 -11.40 -13.88
CA VAL A 507 0.45 -12.11 -14.04
C VAL A 507 0.56 -13.36 -14.93
N GLU A 508 1.69 -13.56 -15.61
CA GLU A 508 1.90 -14.72 -16.49
C GLU A 508 1.72 -16.07 -15.78
N ASP A 509 2.14 -16.18 -14.52
CA ASP A 509 1.91 -17.39 -13.71
C ASP A 509 0.41 -17.62 -13.48
N THR A 510 -0.35 -16.56 -13.20
CA THR A 510 -1.82 -16.63 -13.05
C THR A 510 -2.49 -17.01 -14.37
N VAL A 511 -2.08 -16.43 -15.49
CA VAL A 511 -2.64 -16.75 -16.82
C VAL A 511 -2.32 -18.20 -17.21
N THR A 512 -1.12 -18.68 -16.88
CA THR A 512 -0.72 -20.09 -17.05
C THR A 512 -1.60 -21.01 -16.19
N GLN A 513 -1.89 -20.61 -14.95
CA GLN A 513 -2.80 -21.36 -14.08
C GLN A 513 -4.24 -21.38 -14.63
N VAL A 514 -4.72 -20.27 -15.20
CA VAL A 514 -6.00 -20.20 -15.93
C VAL A 514 -6.02 -21.18 -17.09
N GLU A 515 -5.01 -21.14 -17.96
CA GLU A 515 -4.88 -22.06 -19.08
C GLU A 515 -4.93 -23.53 -18.63
N LYS A 516 -4.10 -23.89 -17.64
CA LYS A 516 -4.02 -25.26 -17.10
C LYS A 516 -5.34 -25.72 -16.48
N THR A 517 -6.08 -24.82 -15.83
CA THR A 517 -7.32 -25.17 -15.13
C THR A 517 -8.49 -25.35 -16.08
N TYR A 518 -8.61 -24.48 -17.10
CA TYR A 518 -9.79 -24.43 -17.96
C TYR A 518 -9.61 -25.14 -19.31
N GLY A 519 -8.37 -25.29 -19.79
CA GLY A 519 -8.06 -25.94 -21.06
C GLY A 519 -8.94 -25.43 -22.20
N ASP A 520 -9.59 -26.34 -22.91
CA ASP A 520 -10.45 -26.03 -24.08
C ASP A 520 -11.74 -25.26 -23.73
N LYS A 521 -12.05 -25.01 -22.45
CA LYS A 521 -13.21 -24.23 -22.03
C LYS A 521 -12.98 -22.72 -22.08
N ILE A 522 -11.74 -22.26 -22.29
CA ILE A 522 -11.41 -20.84 -22.38
C ILE A 522 -10.58 -20.55 -23.64
N LYS A 523 -10.87 -19.41 -24.29
CA LYS A 523 -10.04 -18.83 -25.34
C LYS A 523 -9.34 -17.61 -24.78
N ILE A 524 -8.02 -17.68 -24.62
CA ILE A 524 -7.20 -16.58 -24.12
C ILE A 524 -6.64 -15.84 -25.32
N VAL A 525 -6.99 -14.57 -25.46
CA VAL A 525 -6.64 -13.75 -26.63
C VAL A 525 -5.76 -12.60 -26.20
N TRP A 526 -4.65 -12.41 -26.91
CA TRP A 526 -3.75 -11.28 -26.70
C TRP A 526 -4.26 -10.02 -27.40
N ARG A 527 -4.16 -8.90 -26.70
CA ARG A 527 -4.36 -7.53 -27.20
C ARG A 527 -3.14 -6.70 -26.84
N HIS A 528 -2.50 -6.10 -27.83
CA HIS A 528 -1.36 -5.21 -27.58
C HIS A 528 -1.83 -3.94 -26.88
N ARG A 529 -1.19 -3.62 -25.75
CA ARG A 529 -1.42 -2.36 -25.04
C ARG A 529 -0.11 -1.74 -24.56
N PRO A 530 0.87 -1.45 -25.45
CA PRO A 530 2.09 -0.77 -25.07
C PRO A 530 1.74 0.59 -24.44
N LEU A 531 2.30 0.85 -23.26
CA LEU A 531 2.03 2.04 -22.50
C LEU A 531 3.04 3.15 -22.86
N PRO A 532 2.64 4.44 -22.86
CA PRO A 532 3.51 5.53 -23.33
C PRO A 532 4.84 5.70 -22.58
N MET A 533 4.95 5.23 -21.34
CA MET A 533 6.19 5.29 -20.55
C MET A 533 7.18 4.17 -20.89
N HIS A 534 6.74 3.14 -21.62
CA HIS A 534 7.54 1.99 -22.01
C HIS A 534 8.05 2.17 -23.44
N LYS A 535 9.30 2.61 -23.58
CA LYS A 535 9.88 3.05 -24.86
C LYS A 535 10.04 1.92 -25.88
N ASN A 536 10.33 0.71 -25.44
CA ASN A 536 10.53 -0.45 -26.30
C ASN A 536 9.25 -1.26 -26.52
N ALA A 537 8.22 -1.08 -25.69
CA ALA A 537 6.98 -1.85 -25.76
C ALA A 537 6.28 -1.77 -27.13
N PRO A 538 6.18 -0.61 -27.82
CA PRO A 538 5.61 -0.57 -29.17
C PRO A 538 6.33 -1.49 -30.15
N LEU A 539 7.67 -1.42 -30.20
CA LEU A 539 8.48 -2.23 -31.10
C LEU A 539 8.44 -3.72 -30.72
N ALA A 540 8.42 -4.04 -29.42
CA ALA A 540 8.24 -5.41 -28.94
C ALA A 540 6.86 -6.00 -29.30
N SER A 541 5.81 -5.18 -29.24
CA SER A 541 4.47 -5.54 -29.71
C SER A 541 4.44 -5.81 -31.21
N GLU A 542 5.05 -4.95 -32.03
CA GLU A 542 5.19 -5.17 -33.48
C GLU A 542 5.99 -6.43 -33.79
N ALA A 543 7.07 -6.68 -33.06
CA ALA A 543 7.88 -7.89 -33.18
C ALA A 543 7.08 -9.17 -32.85
N ALA A 544 6.31 -9.16 -31.77
CA ALA A 544 5.44 -10.29 -31.44
C ALA A 544 4.34 -10.50 -32.49
N GLN A 545 3.80 -9.41 -33.04
CA GLN A 545 2.83 -9.48 -34.12
C GLN A 545 3.45 -10.01 -35.43
N GLU A 546 4.72 -9.70 -35.70
CA GLU A 546 5.44 -10.27 -36.84
C GLU A 546 5.68 -11.77 -36.65
N ALA A 547 6.00 -12.21 -35.43
CA ALA A 547 6.08 -13.64 -35.11
C ALA A 547 4.73 -14.35 -35.36
N PHE A 548 3.61 -13.69 -35.07
CA PHE A 548 2.27 -14.15 -35.43
C PHE A 548 2.06 -14.21 -36.95
N ALA A 549 2.46 -13.18 -37.69
CA ALA A 549 2.29 -13.13 -39.14
C ALA A 549 3.06 -14.27 -39.85
N GLN A 550 4.25 -14.63 -39.35
CA GLN A 550 5.06 -15.69 -39.96
C GLN A 550 4.62 -17.10 -39.58
N LYS A 551 4.17 -17.33 -38.34
CA LYS A 551 3.97 -18.67 -37.79
C LYS A 551 2.67 -18.86 -36.99
N GLY A 552 1.73 -17.93 -37.09
CA GLY A 552 0.43 -17.96 -36.40
C GLY A 552 0.55 -17.95 -34.88
N ASN A 553 -0.43 -18.54 -34.19
CA ASN A 553 -0.48 -18.62 -32.73
C ASN A 553 0.78 -19.23 -32.12
N ALA A 554 1.31 -20.30 -32.73
CA ALA A 554 2.51 -20.97 -32.25
C ALA A 554 3.74 -20.03 -32.28
N GLY A 555 3.88 -19.26 -33.37
CA GLY A 555 4.93 -18.23 -33.49
C GLY A 555 4.81 -17.14 -32.43
N PHE A 556 3.59 -16.60 -32.28
CA PHE A 556 3.33 -15.55 -31.29
C PHE A 556 3.69 -16.00 -29.87
N TRP A 557 3.16 -17.14 -29.41
CA TRP A 557 3.33 -17.57 -28.01
C TRP A 557 4.76 -18.02 -27.70
N ALA A 558 5.48 -18.60 -28.68
CA ALA A 558 6.90 -18.89 -28.53
C ALA A 558 7.71 -17.60 -28.34
N TYR A 559 7.47 -16.59 -29.19
CA TYR A 559 8.18 -15.31 -29.12
C TYR A 559 7.79 -14.51 -27.87
N HIS A 560 6.50 -14.44 -27.54
CA HIS A 560 5.97 -13.87 -26.30
C HIS A 560 6.66 -14.43 -25.06
N GLY A 561 6.84 -15.76 -24.99
CA GLY A 561 7.56 -16.40 -23.89
C GLY A 561 9.00 -15.92 -23.75
N LEU A 562 9.71 -15.71 -24.86
CA LEU A 562 11.07 -15.15 -24.87
C LEU A 562 11.08 -13.69 -24.40
N LEU A 563 10.11 -12.88 -24.82
CA LEU A 563 10.01 -11.49 -24.36
C LEU A 563 9.83 -11.41 -22.84
N PHE A 564 8.88 -12.14 -22.25
CA PHE A 564 8.66 -12.07 -20.79
C PHE A 564 9.72 -12.78 -19.96
N LYS A 565 10.35 -13.84 -20.48
CA LYS A 565 11.51 -14.48 -19.84
C LYS A 565 12.63 -13.47 -19.60
N ASN A 566 12.86 -12.58 -20.57
CA ASN A 566 13.94 -11.59 -20.52
C ASN A 566 13.48 -10.19 -20.05
N ALA A 567 12.18 -9.90 -20.01
CA ALA A 567 11.64 -8.62 -19.57
C ALA A 567 12.12 -8.27 -18.15
N GLY A 568 12.53 -7.00 -17.95
CA GLY A 568 13.01 -6.50 -16.66
C GLY A 568 14.46 -6.88 -16.30
N ALA A 569 15.21 -7.55 -17.19
CA ALA A 569 16.63 -7.86 -16.99
C ALA A 569 17.59 -6.71 -17.36
N GLY A 570 17.07 -5.54 -17.72
CA GLY A 570 17.83 -4.34 -18.08
C GLY A 570 17.05 -3.43 -19.03
N PRO A 571 17.54 -2.22 -19.35
CA PRO A 571 16.84 -1.28 -20.24
C PRO A 571 16.84 -1.72 -21.71
N ASP A 572 17.84 -2.51 -22.13
CA ASP A 572 18.04 -2.87 -23.55
C ASP A 572 17.52 -4.27 -23.91
N VAL A 573 16.95 -5.01 -22.96
CA VAL A 573 16.56 -6.42 -23.14
C VAL A 573 15.33 -6.60 -24.04
N LEU A 574 14.66 -5.50 -24.39
CA LEU A 574 13.59 -5.43 -25.38
C LEU A 574 13.90 -4.42 -26.50
N ALA A 575 15.14 -3.91 -26.56
CA ALA A 575 15.58 -3.08 -27.67
C ALA A 575 15.77 -3.92 -28.94
N ARG A 576 15.87 -3.24 -30.10
CA ARG A 576 15.91 -3.86 -31.43
C ARG A 576 16.89 -5.05 -31.55
N PRO A 577 18.17 -4.97 -31.10
CA PRO A 577 19.08 -6.11 -31.21
C PRO A 577 18.62 -7.35 -30.41
N ALA A 578 18.01 -7.14 -29.25
CA ALA A 578 17.49 -8.22 -28.43
C ALA A 578 16.27 -8.89 -29.09
N LEU A 579 15.36 -8.09 -29.67
CA LEU A 579 14.20 -8.60 -30.42
C LEU A 579 14.64 -9.47 -31.61
N GLU A 580 15.64 -9.05 -32.36
CA GLU A 580 16.20 -9.83 -33.47
C GLU A 580 16.80 -11.16 -33.00
N LYS A 581 17.51 -11.15 -31.86
CA LYS A 581 18.05 -12.37 -31.25
C LYS A 581 16.95 -13.34 -30.82
N TYR A 582 15.88 -12.84 -30.21
CA TYR A 582 14.74 -13.67 -29.83
C TYR A 582 14.00 -14.21 -31.07
N ALA A 583 14.01 -13.46 -32.18
CA ALA A 583 13.37 -13.88 -33.42
C ALA A 583 14.13 -15.06 -34.03
N GLU A 584 15.46 -15.02 -34.01
CA GLU A 584 16.33 -16.14 -34.38
C GLU A 584 16.11 -17.35 -33.46
N GLU A 585 16.04 -17.16 -32.13
CA GLU A 585 15.75 -18.25 -31.17
C GLU A 585 14.37 -18.88 -31.40
N ALA A 586 13.37 -18.09 -31.81
CA ALA A 586 12.03 -18.57 -32.20
C ALA A 586 11.99 -19.17 -33.64
N GLY A 587 13.12 -19.17 -34.34
CA GLY A 587 13.29 -19.68 -35.70
C GLY A 587 12.50 -18.89 -36.75
N LEU A 588 12.27 -17.59 -36.54
CA LEU A 588 11.62 -16.70 -37.50
C LEU A 588 12.54 -16.40 -38.69
N ASP A 589 11.94 -16.03 -39.83
CA ASP A 589 12.68 -15.50 -40.97
C ASP A 589 13.19 -14.10 -40.61
N LEU A 590 14.47 -14.04 -40.23
CA LEU A 590 15.08 -12.83 -39.71
C LEU A 590 15.13 -11.69 -40.74
N ALA A 591 15.24 -12.01 -42.03
CA ALA A 591 15.25 -10.99 -43.08
C ALA A 591 13.87 -10.33 -43.20
N LYS A 592 12.79 -11.12 -43.24
CA LYS A 592 11.42 -10.60 -43.22
C LYS A 592 11.10 -9.87 -41.93
N PHE A 593 11.54 -10.40 -40.80
CA PHE A 593 11.32 -9.80 -39.49
C PHE A 593 11.95 -8.40 -39.38
N LYS A 594 13.20 -8.25 -39.80
CA LYS A 594 13.90 -6.96 -39.83
C LYS A 594 13.18 -5.97 -40.74
N ALA A 595 12.84 -6.38 -41.97
CA ALA A 595 12.11 -5.54 -42.91
C ALA A 595 10.74 -5.10 -42.35
N ALA A 596 10.04 -6.00 -41.66
CA ALA A 596 8.75 -5.70 -41.04
C ALA A 596 8.87 -4.64 -39.95
N LEU A 597 9.89 -4.74 -39.08
CA LEU A 597 10.15 -3.76 -38.03
C LEU A 597 10.65 -2.42 -38.58
N ASP A 598 11.49 -2.42 -39.62
CA ASP A 598 11.96 -1.18 -40.26
C ASP A 598 10.81 -0.43 -40.93
N GLY A 599 9.86 -1.17 -41.52
CA GLY A 599 8.66 -0.62 -42.15
C GLY A 599 7.50 -0.35 -41.20
N ASN A 600 7.60 -0.69 -39.91
CA ASN A 600 6.49 -0.68 -38.95
C ASN A 600 5.24 -1.42 -39.47
N THR A 601 5.45 -2.56 -40.12
CA THR A 601 4.41 -3.29 -40.87
C THR A 601 3.24 -3.69 -39.97
N GLN A 602 3.52 -3.96 -38.69
CA GLN A 602 2.53 -4.45 -37.74
C GLN A 602 1.91 -3.34 -36.88
N LYS A 603 2.36 -2.09 -37.03
CA LYS A 603 1.90 -0.95 -36.24
C LYS A 603 0.39 -0.77 -36.25
N ALA A 604 -0.26 -0.93 -37.41
CA ALA A 604 -1.70 -0.76 -37.53
C ALA A 604 -2.49 -1.76 -36.65
N VAL A 605 -1.99 -2.98 -36.48
CA VAL A 605 -2.61 -3.99 -35.61
C VAL A 605 -2.42 -3.61 -34.14
N VAL A 606 -1.22 -3.17 -33.77
CA VAL A 606 -0.91 -2.71 -32.40
C VAL A 606 -1.74 -1.48 -32.02
N ASP A 607 -1.85 -0.50 -32.91
CA ASP A 607 -2.65 0.71 -32.71
C ASP A 607 -4.16 0.38 -32.62
N ALA A 608 -4.66 -0.58 -33.40
CA ALA A 608 -6.05 -1.02 -33.33
C ALA A 608 -6.39 -1.65 -31.97
N ASP A 609 -5.52 -2.51 -31.44
CA ASP A 609 -5.70 -3.09 -30.10
C ASP A 609 -5.66 -2.01 -29.00
N ASN A 610 -4.74 -1.05 -29.10
CA ASN A 610 -4.69 0.12 -28.21
C ASN A 610 -5.99 0.92 -28.24
N ALA A 611 -6.53 1.20 -29.43
CA ALA A 611 -7.77 1.95 -29.59
C ALA A 611 -8.98 1.23 -28.98
N VAL A 612 -9.02 -0.11 -29.03
CA VAL A 612 -10.04 -0.90 -28.31
C VAL A 612 -9.93 -0.69 -26.80
N ALA A 613 -8.71 -0.72 -26.25
CA ALA A 613 -8.48 -0.47 -24.84
C ALA A 613 -8.92 0.95 -24.43
N GLU A 614 -8.53 1.97 -25.20
CA GLU A 614 -8.86 3.37 -24.95
C GLU A 614 -10.37 3.63 -24.99
N LYS A 615 -11.06 3.11 -26.02
CA LYS A 615 -12.53 3.23 -26.14
C LYS A 615 -13.27 2.59 -24.96
N ALA A 616 -12.73 1.50 -24.41
CA ALA A 616 -13.27 0.83 -23.23
C ALA A 616 -12.85 1.51 -21.90
N GLY A 617 -12.07 2.60 -21.95
CA GLY A 617 -11.53 3.27 -20.77
C GLY A 617 -10.52 2.40 -20.00
N ILE A 618 -9.74 1.57 -20.71
CA ILE A 618 -8.67 0.75 -20.14
C ILE A 618 -7.35 1.52 -20.30
N SER A 619 -6.88 2.10 -19.20
CA SER A 619 -5.72 3.00 -19.17
C SER A 619 -4.42 2.35 -18.67
N GLY A 620 -4.46 1.09 -18.23
CA GLY A 620 -3.30 0.40 -17.66
C GLY A 620 -3.27 -1.08 -18.01
N THR A 621 -2.09 -1.69 -17.80
CA THR A 621 -1.81 -3.10 -18.04
C THR A 621 -1.20 -3.78 -16.80
N PRO A 622 -1.41 -5.10 -16.61
CA PRO A 622 -2.28 -5.96 -17.42
C PRO A 622 -3.74 -5.63 -17.12
N ALA A 623 -4.60 -5.83 -18.11
CA ALA A 623 -6.04 -5.69 -17.96
C ALA A 623 -6.74 -6.82 -18.72
N PHE A 624 -7.88 -7.26 -18.21
CA PHE A 624 -8.57 -8.44 -18.74
C PHE A 624 -10.05 -8.14 -18.92
N VAL A 625 -10.59 -8.59 -20.05
CA VAL A 625 -12.04 -8.63 -20.27
C VAL A 625 -12.48 -10.05 -20.60
N ILE A 626 -13.30 -10.64 -19.73
CA ILE A 626 -13.79 -12.02 -19.81
C ILE A 626 -15.29 -11.99 -20.05
N ASN A 627 -15.74 -12.20 -21.29
CA ASN A 627 -17.16 -12.07 -21.68
C ASN A 627 -17.81 -10.77 -21.13
N GLY A 628 -17.08 -9.66 -21.19
CA GLY A 628 -17.50 -8.35 -20.71
C GLY A 628 -17.16 -8.06 -19.24
N TYR A 629 -16.79 -9.04 -18.43
CA TYR A 629 -16.30 -8.80 -17.07
C TYR A 629 -14.88 -8.26 -17.05
N PHE A 630 -14.64 -7.18 -16.32
CA PHE A 630 -13.36 -6.50 -16.27
C PHE A 630 -12.56 -6.86 -15.03
N ILE A 631 -11.27 -7.14 -15.24
CA ILE A 631 -10.29 -7.30 -14.17
C ILE A 631 -9.11 -6.36 -14.47
N SER A 632 -8.82 -5.45 -13.54
CA SER A 632 -7.69 -4.53 -13.64
C SER A 632 -6.47 -5.02 -12.85
N GLY A 633 -5.31 -4.98 -13.49
CA GLY A 633 -4.02 -5.30 -12.89
C GLY A 633 -3.76 -6.79 -12.75
N ALA A 634 -2.56 -7.10 -12.25
CA ALA A 634 -2.15 -8.46 -11.95
C ALA A 634 -2.84 -8.95 -10.66
N GLN A 635 -3.93 -9.68 -10.81
CA GLN A 635 -4.75 -10.21 -9.72
C GLN A 635 -4.44 -11.70 -9.45
N PRO A 636 -4.79 -12.23 -8.26
CA PRO A 636 -4.66 -13.66 -7.95
C PRO A 636 -5.57 -14.54 -8.81
N PHE A 637 -5.20 -15.80 -8.97
CA PHE A 637 -5.98 -16.81 -9.72
C PHE A 637 -7.43 -16.95 -9.24
N SER A 638 -7.72 -16.84 -7.95
CA SER A 638 -9.09 -16.97 -7.41
C SER A 638 -10.07 -15.99 -8.05
N LYS A 639 -9.64 -14.74 -8.25
CA LYS A 639 -10.45 -13.70 -8.91
C LYS A 639 -10.76 -14.05 -10.36
N PHE A 640 -9.77 -14.54 -11.11
CA PHE A 640 -10.00 -15.05 -12.46
C PHE A 640 -10.95 -16.24 -12.45
N LYS A 641 -10.71 -17.20 -11.56
CA LYS A 641 -11.52 -18.41 -11.44
C LYS A 641 -12.99 -18.07 -11.20
N LYS A 642 -13.27 -17.15 -10.27
CA LYS A 642 -14.63 -16.68 -9.98
C LYS A 642 -15.31 -16.10 -11.23
N ILE A 643 -14.62 -15.22 -11.95
CA ILE A 643 -15.18 -14.55 -13.14
C ILE A 643 -15.37 -15.54 -14.30
N ILE A 644 -14.40 -16.42 -14.55
CA ILE A 644 -14.46 -17.43 -15.60
C ILE A 644 -15.57 -18.46 -15.29
N ASP A 645 -15.67 -18.93 -14.06
CA ASP A 645 -16.73 -19.86 -13.64
C ASP A 645 -18.12 -19.21 -13.79
N THR A 646 -18.24 -17.91 -13.52
CA THR A 646 -19.47 -17.16 -13.74
C THR A 646 -19.79 -17.08 -15.23
N ALA A 647 -18.83 -16.66 -16.06
CA ALA A 647 -18.99 -16.58 -17.51
C ALA A 647 -19.31 -17.94 -18.16
N LEU A 648 -18.72 -19.04 -17.67
CA LEU A 648 -19.03 -20.40 -18.14
C LEU A 648 -20.49 -20.76 -17.87
N ARG A 649 -20.97 -20.52 -16.64
CA ARG A 649 -22.37 -20.80 -16.28
C ARG A 649 -23.33 -19.94 -17.09
N GLU A 650 -23.05 -18.65 -17.26
CA GLU A 650 -23.84 -17.75 -18.12
C GLU A 650 -23.87 -18.22 -19.58
N ALA A 651 -22.78 -18.83 -20.06
CA ALA A 651 -22.68 -19.41 -21.40
C ALA A 651 -23.26 -20.84 -21.52
N GLY A 652 -23.86 -21.37 -20.45
CA GLY A 652 -24.46 -22.71 -20.42
C GLY A 652 -23.45 -23.85 -20.32
N ASP A 653 -22.21 -23.58 -19.91
CA ASP A 653 -21.16 -24.58 -19.69
C ASP A 653 -20.87 -24.75 -18.19
N ALA A 654 -20.53 -25.97 -17.79
CA ALA A 654 -20.11 -26.25 -16.41
C ALA A 654 -18.61 -25.93 -16.21
N PRO A 655 -18.24 -25.26 -15.09
CA PRO A 655 -16.84 -25.17 -14.66
C PRO A 655 -16.19 -26.56 -14.49
N PRO A 656 -14.86 -26.68 -14.67
CA PRO A 656 -14.14 -27.89 -14.32
C PRO A 656 -14.43 -28.28 -12.85
N LYS A 657 -14.71 -29.56 -12.58
CA LYS A 657 -14.84 -30.05 -11.19
C LYS A 657 -13.48 -29.85 -10.50
N GLY A 658 -13.46 -29.14 -9.38
CA GLY A 658 -12.24 -28.69 -8.70
C GLY A 658 -11.31 -29.85 -8.33
N GLY A 659 -10.33 -30.12 -9.18
CA GLY A 659 -9.11 -30.80 -8.78
C GLY A 659 -8.17 -29.74 -8.25
N ALA A 660 -7.64 -29.94 -7.04
CA ALA A 660 -6.49 -29.21 -6.57
C ALA A 660 -5.41 -29.30 -7.66
N VAL A 661 -5.16 -28.20 -8.37
CA VAL A 661 -3.99 -28.10 -9.21
C VAL A 661 -2.83 -28.16 -8.24
N LYS A 662 -2.07 -29.27 -8.23
CA LYS A 662 -0.74 -29.30 -7.62
C LYS A 662 0.01 -28.10 -8.18
N LEU A 663 0.13 -27.05 -7.38
CA LEU A 663 1.08 -25.98 -7.61
C LEU A 663 2.44 -26.64 -7.43
N GLU A 664 3.21 -26.74 -8.50
CA GLU A 664 4.62 -27.07 -8.35
C GLU A 664 5.23 -25.99 -7.46
N ALA A 665 5.96 -26.42 -6.42
CA ALA A 665 6.60 -25.51 -5.49
C ALA A 665 7.40 -24.45 -6.27
N PRO A 666 7.37 -23.17 -5.86
CA PRO A 666 8.26 -22.18 -6.46
C PRO A 666 9.68 -22.72 -6.40
N LYS A 667 10.35 -22.74 -7.55
CA LYS A 667 11.79 -23.05 -7.59
C LYS A 667 12.46 -22.16 -6.55
N LYS A 668 13.25 -22.78 -5.66
CA LYS A 668 14.03 -22.12 -4.61
C LYS A 668 14.49 -20.74 -5.08
N PRO A 669 14.31 -19.67 -4.27
CA PRO A 669 15.01 -18.43 -4.54
C PRO A 669 16.49 -18.76 -4.79
N LEU A 670 17.03 -18.26 -5.90
CA LEU A 670 18.47 -18.35 -6.15
C LEU A 670 19.16 -17.85 -4.88
N ALA A 671 19.90 -18.74 -4.22
CA ALA A 671 20.73 -18.34 -3.09
C ALA A 671 21.61 -17.18 -3.57
N PRO A 672 21.76 -16.10 -2.79
CA PRO A 672 22.75 -15.09 -3.12
C PRO A 672 24.08 -15.80 -3.30
N LYS A 673 24.71 -15.63 -4.46
CA LYS A 673 26.08 -16.12 -4.67
C LYS A 673 26.92 -15.56 -3.51
N PRO A 674 27.71 -16.38 -2.80
CA PRO A 674 28.64 -15.85 -1.84
C PRO A 674 29.52 -14.83 -2.56
N SER A 675 29.58 -13.62 -2.03
CA SER A 675 30.57 -12.64 -2.45
C SER A 675 31.93 -13.30 -2.30
N GLN A 676 32.60 -13.58 -3.41
CA GLN A 676 34.03 -13.82 -3.38
C GLN A 676 34.65 -12.55 -2.82
N GLY A 677 35.19 -12.67 -1.61
CA GLY A 677 36.00 -11.63 -1.02
C GLY A 677 37.30 -11.59 -1.80
N ASP A 678 37.45 -10.57 -2.62
CA ASP A 678 38.76 -10.08 -2.99
C ASP A 678 39.10 -8.99 -1.98
N GLY A 679 40.03 -9.35 -1.10
CA GLY A 679 40.67 -8.40 -0.21
C GLY A 679 41.70 -7.53 -0.95
N ALA A 680 42.24 -6.62 -0.15
CA ALA A 680 43.42 -5.79 -0.35
C ALA A 680 43.18 -4.40 -0.98
N TYR A 681 43.25 -3.43 -0.04
CA TYR A 681 43.56 -2.00 -0.13
C TYR A 681 42.45 -1.02 -0.56
#